data_AF-A0A6N2SY08-F1
#
_entry.id   AF-A0A6N2SY08-F1
#
_cell.length_a   1.000
_cell.length_b   1.000
_cell.length_c   1.000
_cell.angle_alpha   90.00
_cell.angle_beta   90.00
_cell.angle_gamma   90.00
#
_symmetry.space_group_name_H-M   'P 1'
#
loop_
_entity.id
_entity.type
_entity.pdbx_description
1 polymer ?
#
loop_
_entity_poly.entity_id
_entity_poly.type
_entity_poly.pdbx_seq_one_letter_code
_entity_poly.pdbx_strand_id
1 'polypeptide(L)'
;MNIDDIVTNNEKYLGHTDGFLNNNEKLKEHIDKTVYYYEKIKKEKNIDIILNRFYFDFFDSKKYIKIFKKLIDKIIEDHDIGKINPLFQRQRLANLEFKRSYLTIGNEHSILSSFLYIYDNFQEVDNKNIDNREKLKLNYFIFLNSYIISRHHSDLSDFTYKKENFMKIFYGKDRIFHKYLEEIKNQNGIKEEFFTNFEDRVNQIIECANKLDINYEIKDFKKSKSKEIYIYTRLIYSILVASDFYATTDYINGYKTKFPQINKNDLIKIYNNSKLIKNIRKGEKDKSYEKKENINDLRTKIFLNAEKNLEKESDKNIFFLEAPTGSGKSNTAMNLSFKLLNDQINKIIYAYPFNTLVNQNKNTLLKYYKKTSIEEKISIINSITPIGKSDNDDFMKDWDYYIKSLLDRQFLHSPFIITSNVGLFNTLFSNKRKNIFGLYQITNSVIVLDEIQAYREDLWNEIIEMLEIYAKFFNLKIIIMSATLPDLSALLDEDKKKNIGKLIKNPREMFNEPLFKNRVKINYDLLDLGKIDYDYLLNHMKENIGNHKKILVEFIRKKDAENFFKILNEEEIFNQYNILILTGDDNLRRKSQVIRQISGEVIKKTILIASQVVEAGVDIDMDIGYKDISMLENEEQFLGRIGRSALKNDAVAYFFDMADEKKIYKNAQDILTLRNKDRRKNLETKDFSIYFALKLQKAKNDRDEYAYINFEKDLIKLNFEKISKHMELIDDNRQMIELFLNRNLRINGKEIKGSEIWNQYTNLIENKDMDYSEKIVKLSEKKAQMSDFLYRITKRDFVKYIGKANDIIGNLVYIEDGESYIYNERLNYKDENDEFEDII
;
A
#
# COMPACT_ATOMS: atom_id res chain seq x y z
N MET A 1 -16.11 27.19 16.34
CA MET A 1 -16.27 28.65 16.56
C MET A 1 -16.53 29.37 15.23
N ASN A 2 -17.26 30.48 15.17
CA ASN A 2 -17.17 31.35 13.97
C ASN A 2 -16.04 32.37 14.20
N ILE A 3 -15.24 32.68 13.17
CA ILE A 3 -14.22 33.72 13.27
C ILE A 3 -14.81 35.06 13.73
N ASP A 4 -16.06 35.33 13.34
CA ASP A 4 -16.82 36.51 13.77
C ASP A 4 -17.03 36.55 15.29
N ASP A 5 -16.97 35.42 15.98
CA ASP A 5 -17.10 35.34 17.45
C ASP A 5 -15.79 35.70 18.16
N ILE A 6 -14.66 35.63 17.46
CA ILE A 6 -13.32 35.85 18.01
C ILE A 6 -12.83 37.26 17.72
N VAL A 7 -13.02 37.74 16.48
CA VAL A 7 -12.42 38.98 16.00
C VAL A 7 -13.46 40.07 15.70
N THR A 8 -13.07 41.32 15.86
CA THR A 8 -13.93 42.49 15.61
C THR A 8 -14.03 42.85 14.13
N ASN A 9 -13.02 42.52 13.32
CA ASN A 9 -13.03 42.71 11.87
C ASN A 9 -12.32 41.53 11.18
N ASN A 10 -13.11 40.54 10.76
CA ASN A 10 -12.62 39.32 10.11
C ASN A 10 -11.92 39.59 8.75
N GLU A 11 -12.29 40.66 8.04
CA GLU A 11 -11.78 41.03 6.72
C GLU A 11 -10.29 41.37 6.74
N LYS A 12 -9.73 41.67 7.91
CA LYS A 12 -8.30 41.94 8.06
C LYS A 12 -7.44 40.69 8.00
N TYR A 13 -8.01 39.51 8.27
CA TYR A 13 -7.25 38.29 8.41
C TYR A 13 -7.23 37.52 7.10
N LEU A 14 -6.02 37.23 6.61
CA LEU A 14 -5.79 36.46 5.40
C LEU A 14 -5.69 34.96 5.73
N GLY A 15 -6.18 34.12 4.83
CA GLY A 15 -6.04 32.67 4.88
C GLY A 15 -4.83 32.20 4.09
N HIS A 16 -4.69 32.70 2.86
CA HIS A 16 -3.60 32.38 1.93
C HIS A 16 -3.21 33.62 1.11
N THR A 17 -2.00 33.61 0.56
CA THR A 17 -1.49 34.61 -0.39
C THR A 17 -0.90 33.89 -1.59
N ASP A 18 -1.14 34.40 -2.80
CA ASP A 18 -0.56 33.86 -4.04
C ASP A 18 0.86 34.40 -4.32
N GLY A 19 1.40 35.23 -3.41
CA GLY A 19 2.70 35.88 -3.55
C GLY A 19 2.67 37.18 -4.36
N PHE A 20 1.55 37.52 -4.99
CA PHE A 20 1.31 38.80 -5.65
C PHE A 20 0.41 39.67 -4.74
N LEU A 21 0.75 40.94 -4.56
CA LEU A 21 0.09 41.84 -3.60
C LEU A 21 -1.42 42.07 -3.80
N ASN A 22 -2.02 41.53 -4.88
CA ASN A 22 -3.38 41.89 -5.32
C ASN A 22 -4.43 40.77 -5.23
N ASN A 23 -4.09 39.53 -4.86
CA ASN A 23 -5.06 38.44 -4.78
C ASN A 23 -4.81 37.58 -3.53
N ASN A 24 -5.29 38.05 -2.38
CA ASN A 24 -5.19 37.35 -1.10
C ASN A 24 -6.55 36.78 -0.68
N GLU A 25 -6.56 35.53 -0.21
CA GLU A 25 -7.76 34.88 0.29
C GLU A 25 -8.04 35.37 1.71
N LYS A 26 -9.29 35.70 2.03
CA LYS A 26 -9.66 35.94 3.42
C LYS A 26 -9.69 34.63 4.21
N LEU A 27 -9.35 34.70 5.50
CA LEU A 27 -9.35 33.52 6.36
C LEU A 27 -10.73 32.85 6.43
N LYS A 28 -11.80 33.65 6.52
CA LYS A 28 -13.17 33.16 6.52
C LYS A 28 -13.53 32.43 5.23
N GLU A 29 -13.17 33.00 4.09
CA GLU A 29 -13.42 32.41 2.76
C GLU A 29 -12.72 31.05 2.61
N HIS A 30 -11.46 30.94 3.06
CA HIS A 30 -10.73 29.66 3.06
C HIS A 30 -11.39 28.60 3.93
N ILE A 31 -11.80 28.96 5.15
CA ILE A 31 -12.50 28.05 6.07
C ILE A 31 -13.83 27.59 5.47
N ASP A 32 -14.64 28.52 4.94
CA ASP A 32 -15.93 28.21 4.31
C ASP A 32 -15.75 27.27 3.11
N LYS A 33 -14.69 27.49 2.31
CA LYS A 33 -14.33 26.61 1.18
C LYS A 33 -13.88 25.23 1.65
N THR A 34 -13.12 25.15 2.74
CA THR A 34 -12.72 23.89 3.37
C THR A 34 -13.92 23.10 3.88
N VAL A 35 -14.86 23.78 4.55
CA VAL A 35 -16.14 23.19 4.99
C VAL A 35 -16.97 22.71 3.80
N TYR A 36 -17.01 23.47 2.70
CA TYR A 36 -17.67 23.05 1.46
C TYR A 36 -17.12 21.72 0.92
N TYR A 37 -15.80 21.56 0.85
CA TYR A 37 -15.19 20.29 0.41
C TYR A 37 -15.39 19.16 1.42
N TYR A 38 -15.38 19.46 2.72
CA TYR A 38 -15.72 18.49 3.76
C TYR A 38 -17.14 17.95 3.61
N GLU A 39 -18.13 18.81 3.39
CA GLU A 39 -19.52 18.39 3.19
C GLU A 39 -19.71 17.58 1.90
N LYS A 40 -18.95 17.88 0.84
CA LYS A 40 -18.89 17.01 -0.35
C LYS A 40 -18.35 15.62 -0.01
N ILE A 41 -17.21 15.54 0.67
CA ILE A 41 -16.61 14.27 1.09
C ILE A 41 -17.59 13.48 1.96
N LYS A 42 -18.24 14.12 2.94
CA LYS A 42 -19.24 13.48 3.82
C LYS A 42 -20.35 12.84 3.03
N LYS A 43 -20.93 13.59 2.09
CA LYS A 43 -22.04 13.15 1.26
C LYS A 43 -21.65 11.99 0.35
N GLU A 44 -20.55 12.11 -0.37
CA GLU A 44 -20.16 11.12 -1.38
C GLU A 44 -19.65 9.81 -0.78
N LYS A 45 -18.96 9.90 0.37
CA LYS A 45 -18.41 8.74 1.06
C LYS A 45 -19.29 8.26 2.21
N ASN A 46 -20.52 8.80 2.36
CA ASN A 46 -21.44 8.46 3.44
C ASN A 46 -20.75 8.45 4.82
N ILE A 47 -19.90 9.45 5.08
CA ILE A 47 -19.04 9.49 6.28
C ILE A 47 -19.89 9.45 7.56
N ASP A 48 -21.09 10.02 7.55
CA ASP A 48 -22.00 9.97 8.69
C ASP A 48 -22.34 8.56 9.17
N ILE A 49 -22.46 7.58 8.26
CA ILE A 49 -22.70 6.18 8.61
C ILE A 49 -21.47 5.60 9.31
N ILE A 50 -20.28 5.95 8.84
CA ILE A 50 -19.00 5.51 9.40
C ILE A 50 -18.79 6.10 10.80
N LEU A 51 -19.06 7.40 10.96
CA LEU A 51 -18.98 8.07 12.26
C LEU A 51 -19.97 7.48 13.28
N ASN A 52 -21.16 7.04 12.83
CA ASN A 52 -22.09 6.33 13.71
C ASN A 52 -21.50 5.00 14.22
N ARG A 53 -20.75 4.27 13.38
CA ARG A 53 -20.11 3.00 13.80
C ARG A 53 -19.08 3.26 14.89
N PHE A 54 -18.23 4.28 14.71
CA PHE A 54 -17.28 4.71 15.75
C PHE A 54 -17.99 5.13 17.03
N TYR A 55 -19.02 5.96 16.91
CA TYR A 55 -19.75 6.44 18.07
C TYR A 55 -20.35 5.29 18.90
N PHE A 56 -21.08 4.37 18.28
CA PHE A 56 -21.70 3.25 19.00
C PHE A 56 -20.71 2.20 19.51
N ASP A 57 -19.44 2.28 19.08
CA ASP A 57 -18.39 1.44 19.62
C ASP A 57 -17.68 2.09 20.82
N PHE A 58 -17.59 3.43 20.83
CA PHE A 58 -16.95 4.19 21.90
C PHE A 58 -17.89 4.53 23.07
N PHE A 59 -19.17 4.77 22.78
CA PHE A 59 -20.15 5.33 23.70
C PHE A 59 -21.28 4.35 23.96
N ASP A 60 -21.67 4.23 25.24
CA ASP A 60 -22.74 3.33 25.66
C ASP A 60 -24.12 3.98 25.46
N SER A 61 -24.16 5.31 25.55
CA SER A 61 -25.37 6.11 25.36
C SER A 61 -25.56 6.46 23.89
N LYS A 62 -26.81 6.48 23.41
CA LYS A 62 -27.13 7.02 22.07
C LYS A 62 -27.35 8.53 22.05
N LYS A 63 -27.43 9.17 23.23
CA LYS A 63 -27.89 10.56 23.39
C LYS A 63 -26.87 11.59 22.86
N TYR A 64 -25.58 11.26 22.91
CA TYR A 64 -24.50 12.23 22.69
C TYR A 64 -23.89 12.19 21.29
N ILE A 65 -24.47 11.42 20.35
CA ILE A 65 -23.96 11.26 18.99
C ILE A 65 -23.86 12.59 18.24
N LYS A 66 -24.84 13.49 18.45
CA LYS A 66 -24.84 14.82 17.86
C LYS A 66 -23.68 15.67 18.38
N ILE A 67 -23.33 15.53 19.66
CA ILE A 67 -22.19 16.24 20.26
C ILE A 67 -20.89 15.69 19.66
N PHE A 68 -20.74 14.37 19.61
CA PHE A 68 -19.56 13.73 19.03
C PHE A 68 -19.33 14.15 17.56
N LYS A 69 -20.38 14.15 16.73
CA LYS A 69 -20.28 14.62 15.34
C LYS A 69 -19.95 16.10 15.24
N LYS A 70 -20.59 16.94 16.06
CA LYS A 70 -20.26 18.37 16.13
C LYS A 70 -18.80 18.61 16.45
N LEU A 71 -18.21 17.84 17.37
CA LEU A 71 -16.78 17.93 17.67
C LEU A 71 -15.91 17.65 16.45
N ILE A 72 -16.33 16.76 15.54
CA ILE A 72 -15.62 16.44 14.30
C ILE A 72 -15.82 17.55 13.27
N ASP A 73 -17.03 18.06 13.10
CA ASP A 73 -17.31 19.20 12.21
C ASP A 73 -16.44 20.41 12.61
N LYS A 74 -16.33 20.67 13.92
CA LYS A 74 -15.48 21.73 14.48
C LYS A 74 -13.99 21.58 14.19
N ILE A 75 -13.50 20.36 13.92
CA ILE A 75 -12.10 20.19 13.49
C ILE A 75 -11.87 20.93 12.19
N ILE A 76 -12.82 20.85 11.26
CA ILE A 76 -12.73 21.47 9.95
C ILE A 76 -12.92 22.98 10.06
N GLU A 77 -13.89 23.43 10.86
CA GLU A 77 -14.17 24.86 11.07
C GLU A 77 -13.00 25.57 11.79
N ASP A 78 -12.37 24.92 12.76
CA ASP A 78 -11.39 25.54 13.64
C ASP A 78 -9.93 25.26 13.22
N HIS A 79 -9.64 24.42 12.22
CA HIS A 79 -8.25 23.96 11.95
C HIS A 79 -7.26 25.08 11.64
N ASP A 80 -7.72 26.13 10.96
CA ASP A 80 -6.90 27.25 10.48
C ASP A 80 -7.20 28.55 11.22
N ILE A 81 -8.10 28.53 12.21
CA ILE A 81 -8.50 29.73 12.96
C ILE A 81 -7.31 30.41 13.66
N GLY A 82 -6.28 29.64 14.02
CA GLY A 82 -5.02 30.15 14.56
C GLY A 82 -4.21 31.02 13.59
N LYS A 83 -4.60 31.14 12.31
CA LYS A 83 -4.04 32.12 11.38
C LYS A 83 -4.34 33.57 11.80
N ILE A 84 -5.23 33.78 12.78
CA ILE A 84 -5.36 35.08 13.47
C ILE A 84 -4.08 35.53 14.19
N ASN A 85 -3.10 34.64 14.36
CA ASN A 85 -1.78 34.97 14.88
C ASN A 85 -1.17 36.16 14.10
N PRO A 86 -0.95 37.33 14.75
CA PRO A 86 -0.41 38.52 14.08
C PRO A 86 0.95 38.30 13.40
N LEU A 87 1.80 37.43 13.97
CA LEU A 87 3.09 37.09 13.37
C LEU A 87 2.94 36.21 12.13
N PHE A 88 1.97 35.30 12.13
CA PHE A 88 1.64 34.51 10.95
C PHE A 88 1.15 35.43 9.82
N GLN A 89 0.19 36.31 10.12
CA GLN A 89 -0.32 37.31 9.19
C GLN A 89 0.83 38.13 8.58
N ARG A 90 1.70 38.69 9.43
CA ARG A 90 2.78 39.55 8.96
C ARG A 90 3.90 38.80 8.23
N GLN A 91 4.39 37.68 8.78
CA GLN A 91 5.61 37.02 8.30
C GLN A 91 5.35 35.94 7.25
N ARG A 92 4.20 35.25 7.29
CA ARG A 92 3.85 34.19 6.34
C ARG A 92 2.95 34.70 5.22
N LEU A 93 2.01 35.58 5.55
CA LEU A 93 1.03 36.13 4.59
C LEU A 93 1.36 37.55 4.13
N ALA A 94 2.50 38.11 4.54
CA ALA A 94 2.94 39.47 4.20
C ALA A 94 1.92 40.59 4.52
N ASN A 95 1.02 40.35 5.48
CA ASN A 95 -0.01 41.31 5.88
C ASN A 95 0.56 42.37 6.82
N LEU A 96 0.97 43.51 6.26
CA LEU A 96 1.70 44.56 6.97
C LEU A 96 0.85 45.38 7.95
N GLU A 97 -0.48 45.22 7.95
CA GLU A 97 -1.39 45.85 8.92
C GLU A 97 -1.12 45.38 10.36
N PHE A 98 -0.60 44.17 10.53
CA PHE A 98 -0.28 43.60 11.84
C PHE A 98 1.15 44.00 12.28
N LYS A 99 1.28 44.43 13.54
CA LYS A 99 2.58 44.87 14.11
C LYS A 99 3.51 43.68 14.39
N ARG A 100 4.82 43.93 14.44
CA ARG A 100 5.80 42.95 14.94
C ARG A 100 5.55 42.72 16.44
N SER A 101 5.48 41.45 16.84
CA SER A 101 5.41 40.99 18.23
C SER A 101 6.72 40.33 18.64
N TYR A 102 7.12 40.48 19.91
CA TYR A 102 8.34 39.92 20.48
C TYR A 102 8.08 38.82 21.54
N LEU A 103 6.82 38.59 21.94
CA LEU A 103 6.39 37.50 22.83
C LEU A 103 5.64 36.47 21.99
N THR A 104 6.19 35.28 21.75
CA THR A 104 5.66 34.47 20.62
C THR A 104 5.66 32.96 20.85
N ILE A 105 4.63 32.31 20.28
CA ILE A 105 4.64 30.89 19.89
C ILE A 105 5.20 30.68 18.47
N GLY A 106 5.90 31.67 17.92
CA GLY A 106 6.34 31.71 16.52
C GLY A 106 5.18 31.86 15.53
N ASN A 107 5.39 31.35 14.31
CA ASN A 107 4.40 31.36 13.22
C ASN A 107 3.58 30.05 13.17
N GLU A 108 3.41 29.37 14.30
CA GLU A 108 2.77 28.04 14.36
C GLU A 108 1.24 28.18 14.52
N HIS A 109 0.53 28.48 13.43
CA HIS A 109 -0.92 28.69 13.47
C HIS A 109 -1.69 27.43 13.90
N SER A 110 -1.24 26.24 13.48
CA SER A 110 -1.89 24.97 13.81
C SER A 110 -1.92 24.68 15.32
N ILE A 111 -0.93 25.16 16.08
CA ILE A 111 -0.89 25.05 17.54
C ILE A 111 -1.94 25.98 18.16
N LEU A 112 -2.03 27.22 17.69
CA LEU A 112 -3.05 28.16 18.17
C LEU A 112 -4.47 27.66 17.84
N SER A 113 -4.70 27.16 16.62
CA SER A 113 -5.96 26.55 16.23
C SER A 113 -6.37 25.41 17.15
N SER A 114 -5.43 24.51 17.45
CA SER A 114 -5.70 23.37 18.33
C SER A 114 -6.08 23.79 19.75
N PHE A 115 -5.52 24.87 20.27
CA PHE A 115 -5.92 25.43 21.56
C PHE A 115 -7.32 26.02 21.51
N LEU A 116 -7.60 26.87 20.53
CA LEU A 116 -8.91 27.53 20.37
C LEU A 116 -10.03 26.50 20.21
N TYR A 117 -9.76 25.40 19.50
CA TYR A 117 -10.64 24.26 19.43
C TYR A 117 -10.94 23.65 20.82
N ILE A 118 -9.91 23.40 21.65
CA ILE A 118 -10.15 22.88 23.02
C ILE A 118 -10.95 23.89 23.82
N TYR A 119 -10.55 25.18 23.77
CA TYR A 119 -11.16 26.25 24.55
C TYR A 119 -12.66 26.42 24.26
N ASP A 120 -13.09 26.35 22.99
CA ASP A 120 -14.50 26.39 22.59
C ASP A 120 -15.26 25.16 23.08
N ASN A 121 -14.74 23.99 22.69
CA ASN A 121 -15.51 22.76 22.70
C ASN A 121 -15.53 22.12 24.09
N PHE A 122 -14.50 22.37 24.92
CA PHE A 122 -14.46 21.90 26.30
C PHE A 122 -15.61 22.51 27.10
N GLN A 123 -15.80 23.83 27.03
CA GLN A 123 -16.86 24.50 27.78
C GLN A 123 -18.25 24.06 27.32
N GLU A 124 -18.44 23.86 26.01
CA GLU A 124 -19.72 23.37 25.48
C GLU A 124 -20.08 21.98 26.04
N VAL A 125 -19.09 21.08 26.11
CA VAL A 125 -19.29 19.74 26.70
C VAL A 125 -19.44 19.84 28.22
N ASP A 126 -18.69 20.72 28.87
CA ASP A 126 -18.67 20.82 30.33
C ASP A 126 -19.98 21.37 30.91
N ASN A 127 -20.59 22.33 30.22
CA ASN A 127 -21.86 22.94 30.61
C ASN A 127 -23.09 22.05 30.34
N LYS A 128 -22.95 20.96 29.58
CA LYS A 128 -24.07 20.06 29.27
C LYS A 128 -24.25 19.01 30.36
N ASN A 129 -25.51 18.66 30.63
CA ASN A 129 -25.86 17.56 31.52
C ASN A 129 -25.56 16.21 30.84
N ILE A 130 -24.32 15.76 30.96
CA ILE A 130 -23.79 14.54 30.35
C ILE A 130 -23.35 13.58 31.47
N ASP A 131 -23.66 12.29 31.31
CA ASP A 131 -23.19 11.24 32.21
C ASP A 131 -21.65 11.31 32.38
N ASN A 132 -21.15 11.30 33.61
CA ASN A 132 -19.73 11.55 33.91
C ASN A 132 -18.75 10.70 33.08
N ARG A 133 -19.08 9.41 32.86
CA ARG A 133 -18.25 8.49 32.04
C ARG A 133 -18.18 8.93 30.58
N GLU A 134 -19.33 9.25 30.00
CA GLU A 134 -19.46 9.67 28.62
C GLU A 134 -18.82 11.07 28.41
N LYS A 135 -18.93 11.94 29.42
CA LYS A 135 -18.26 13.25 29.48
C LYS A 135 -16.74 13.11 29.43
N LEU A 136 -16.16 12.18 30.20
CA LEU A 136 -14.72 11.91 30.15
C LEU A 136 -14.27 11.41 28.78
N LYS A 137 -15.04 10.51 28.15
CA LYS A 137 -14.75 10.03 26.78
C LYS A 137 -14.82 11.18 25.76
N LEU A 138 -15.85 12.03 25.82
CA LEU A 138 -15.96 13.22 24.96
C LEU A 138 -14.77 14.17 25.14
N ASN A 139 -14.38 14.45 26.39
CA ASN A 139 -13.21 15.28 26.69
C ASN A 139 -11.93 14.65 26.11
N TYR A 140 -11.76 13.32 26.21
CA TYR A 140 -10.64 12.65 25.55
C TYR A 140 -10.63 12.87 24.03
N PHE A 141 -11.79 12.78 23.36
CA PHE A 141 -11.89 13.09 21.93
C PHE A 141 -11.61 14.56 21.61
N ILE A 142 -11.93 15.52 22.47
CA ILE A 142 -11.54 16.93 22.29
C ILE A 142 -10.01 17.05 22.21
N PHE A 143 -9.26 16.45 23.13
CA PHE A 143 -7.80 16.47 23.10
C PHE A 143 -7.20 15.67 21.93
N LEU A 144 -7.86 14.58 21.51
CA LEU A 144 -7.42 13.80 20.36
C LEU A 144 -7.63 14.58 19.05
N ASN A 145 -8.77 15.24 18.92
CA ASN A 145 -9.12 16.07 17.77
C ASN A 145 -8.24 17.33 17.69
N SER A 146 -7.91 17.95 18.82
CA SER A 146 -6.96 19.07 18.85
C SER A 146 -5.57 18.65 18.39
N TYR A 147 -5.13 17.44 18.74
CA TYR A 147 -3.88 16.89 18.20
C TYR A 147 -3.93 16.74 16.68
N ILE A 148 -5.03 16.26 16.10
CA ILE A 148 -5.20 16.18 14.64
C ILE A 148 -5.01 17.57 14.02
N ILE A 149 -5.65 18.60 14.58
CA ILE A 149 -5.47 19.99 14.16
C ILE A 149 -4.00 20.39 14.26
N SER A 150 -3.32 20.14 15.38
CA SER A 150 -1.89 20.51 15.52
C SER A 150 -0.95 19.87 14.48
N ARG A 151 -1.39 18.80 13.80
CA ARG A 151 -0.57 18.02 12.87
C ARG A 151 -0.96 18.20 11.40
N HIS A 152 -1.99 18.95 11.04
CA HIS A 152 -2.52 18.95 9.66
C HIS A 152 -1.51 19.37 8.56
N HIS A 153 -0.43 20.09 8.91
CA HIS A 153 0.69 20.42 8.00
C HIS A 153 1.87 19.45 8.04
N SER A 154 1.82 18.39 8.85
CA SER A 154 2.96 17.50 9.13
C SER A 154 2.55 16.03 9.25
N ASP A 155 3.51 15.10 9.25
CA ASP A 155 3.25 13.68 9.47
C ASP A 155 2.58 13.41 10.84
N LEU A 156 1.78 12.35 10.95
CA LEU A 156 1.32 11.89 12.26
C LEU A 156 2.53 11.38 13.08
N SER A 157 2.62 11.82 14.33
CA SER A 157 3.74 11.52 15.25
C SER A 157 3.22 11.01 16.61
N ASP A 158 4.10 10.64 17.54
CA ASP A 158 3.66 10.16 18.87
C ASP A 158 2.73 11.15 19.59
N PHE A 159 1.50 10.72 19.88
CA PHE A 159 0.49 11.52 20.61
C PHE A 159 0.87 11.73 22.07
N THR A 160 1.29 10.68 22.79
CA THR A 160 1.65 10.73 24.21
C THR A 160 2.87 11.58 24.50
N TYR A 161 3.97 11.41 23.76
CA TYR A 161 5.21 12.19 23.97
C TYR A 161 4.98 13.69 23.72
N LYS A 162 4.02 14.02 22.85
CA LYS A 162 3.65 15.40 22.59
C LYS A 162 2.53 15.92 23.48
N LYS A 163 1.67 15.12 24.10
CA LYS A 163 0.63 15.65 25.00
C LYS A 163 1.25 16.47 26.14
N GLU A 164 2.30 15.98 26.80
CA GLU A 164 2.98 16.74 27.86
C GLU A 164 3.66 18.01 27.33
N ASN A 165 4.31 17.95 26.16
CA ASN A 165 4.98 19.12 25.57
C ASN A 165 3.98 20.13 24.96
N PHE A 166 2.87 19.65 24.41
CA PHE A 166 1.74 20.39 23.88
C PHE A 166 1.00 21.11 25.00
N MET A 167 0.74 20.42 26.11
CA MET A 167 0.14 21.04 27.30
C MET A 167 1.10 22.01 28.01
N LYS A 168 2.42 21.77 27.98
CA LYS A 168 3.42 22.73 28.47
C LYS A 168 3.40 24.06 27.71
N ILE A 169 3.01 24.09 26.43
CA ILE A 169 2.81 25.35 25.68
C ILE A 169 1.74 26.19 26.38
N PHE A 170 0.69 25.57 26.90
CA PHE A 170 -0.45 26.28 27.48
C PHE A 170 -0.26 26.67 28.96
N TYR A 171 0.60 25.95 29.71
CA TYR A 171 0.67 26.09 31.18
C TYR A 171 2.09 26.14 31.79
N GLY A 172 3.13 26.33 30.97
CA GLY A 172 4.51 26.45 31.44
C GLY A 172 4.74 27.60 32.44
N LYS A 173 5.76 27.47 33.31
CA LYS A 173 6.13 28.45 34.36
C LYS A 173 6.24 29.90 33.89
N ASP A 174 6.55 30.13 32.61
CA ASP A 174 6.78 31.46 32.05
C ASP A 174 5.48 32.18 31.59
N ARG A 175 4.32 31.50 31.64
CA ARG A 175 3.01 32.00 31.16
C ARG A 175 3.06 32.58 29.73
N ILE A 176 3.98 32.12 28.87
CA ILE A 176 4.24 32.69 27.53
C ILE A 176 2.97 32.73 26.69
N PHE A 177 2.16 31.66 26.72
CA PHE A 177 0.92 31.59 25.95
C PHE A 177 -0.17 32.51 26.48
N HIS A 178 -0.26 32.66 27.81
CA HIS A 178 -1.18 33.63 28.43
C HIS A 178 -0.78 35.06 28.06
N LYS A 179 0.51 35.41 28.17
CA LYS A 179 1.05 36.71 27.73
C LYS A 179 0.85 36.95 26.22
N TYR A 180 0.98 35.91 25.42
CA TYR A 180 0.72 35.95 23.98
C TYR A 180 -0.77 36.21 23.69
N LEU A 181 -1.69 35.53 24.38
CA LEU A 181 -3.12 35.78 24.21
C LEU A 181 -3.54 37.16 24.74
N GLU A 182 -2.95 37.64 25.83
CA GLU A 182 -3.09 39.04 26.26
C GLU A 182 -2.54 40.00 25.21
N GLU A 183 -1.43 39.68 24.54
CA GLU A 183 -0.92 40.50 23.44
C GLU A 183 -1.89 40.51 22.25
N ILE A 184 -2.44 39.36 21.84
CA ILE A 184 -3.45 39.34 20.77
C ILE A 184 -4.72 40.08 21.21
N LYS A 185 -5.14 39.96 22.48
CA LYS A 185 -6.23 40.72 23.08
C LYS A 185 -5.97 42.24 23.01
N ASN A 186 -4.73 42.67 23.24
CA ASN A 186 -4.30 44.08 23.20
C ASN A 186 -4.07 44.61 21.77
N GLN A 187 -4.05 43.74 20.76
CA GLN A 187 -4.05 44.17 19.35
C GLN A 187 -5.50 44.42 18.90
N ASN A 188 -5.73 45.57 18.24
CA ASN A 188 -7.04 45.97 17.72
C ASN A 188 -7.60 44.90 16.75
N GLY A 189 -8.38 43.96 17.26
CA GLY A 189 -8.84 42.85 16.44
C GLY A 189 -9.55 41.70 17.15
N ILE A 190 -9.32 41.44 18.44
CA ILE A 190 -10.04 40.39 19.19
C ILE A 190 -11.16 40.97 20.06
N LYS A 191 -12.29 40.26 20.16
CA LYS A 191 -13.41 40.59 21.06
C LYS A 191 -13.06 40.26 22.51
N GLU A 192 -13.19 41.22 23.42
CA GLU A 192 -12.89 41.01 24.85
C GLU A 192 -13.73 39.90 25.48
N GLU A 193 -15.00 39.80 25.09
CA GLU A 193 -15.97 38.80 25.60
C GLU A 193 -15.47 37.37 25.42
N PHE A 194 -14.69 37.11 24.37
CA PHE A 194 -14.16 35.79 24.04
C PHE A 194 -13.25 35.22 25.13
N PHE A 195 -12.42 36.08 25.75
CA PHE A 195 -11.48 35.72 26.81
C PHE A 195 -12.04 35.97 28.22
N THR A 196 -13.36 36.08 28.37
CA THR A 196 -13.99 36.20 29.70
C THR A 196 -13.76 34.93 30.53
N ASN A 197 -13.24 35.10 31.75
CA ASN A 197 -12.84 34.02 32.66
C ASN A 197 -11.79 33.07 32.06
N PHE A 198 -10.88 33.61 31.24
CA PHE A 198 -9.87 32.83 30.55
C PHE A 198 -9.04 31.95 31.49
N GLU A 199 -8.47 32.52 32.57
CA GLU A 199 -7.62 31.78 33.51
C GLU A 199 -8.36 30.57 34.13
N ASP A 200 -9.61 30.76 34.57
CA ASP A 200 -10.40 29.68 35.19
C ASP A 200 -10.70 28.55 34.22
N ARG A 201 -11.13 28.87 32.99
CA ARG A 201 -11.41 27.86 31.95
C ARG A 201 -10.16 27.06 31.59
N VAL A 202 -9.05 27.76 31.49
CA VAL A 202 -7.73 27.22 31.16
C VAL A 202 -7.31 26.29 32.30
N ASN A 203 -7.43 26.69 33.57
CA ASN A 203 -7.20 25.80 34.71
C ASN A 203 -8.08 24.52 34.68
N GLN A 204 -9.37 24.64 34.37
CA GLN A 204 -10.27 23.47 34.23
C GLN A 204 -9.83 22.51 33.11
N ILE A 205 -9.36 23.05 31.98
CA ILE A 205 -8.81 22.25 30.88
C ILE A 205 -7.56 21.48 31.34
N ILE A 206 -6.65 22.09 32.12
CA ILE A 206 -5.49 21.39 32.71
C ILE A 206 -5.96 20.25 33.60
N GLU A 207 -6.86 20.56 34.54
CA GLU A 207 -7.33 19.59 35.52
C GLU A 207 -7.97 18.39 34.82
N CYS A 208 -8.77 18.65 33.77
CA CYS A 208 -9.30 17.58 32.94
C CYS A 208 -8.20 16.82 32.22
N ALA A 209 -7.21 17.48 31.61
CA ALA A 209 -6.12 16.82 30.89
C ALA A 209 -5.33 15.88 31.81
N ASN A 210 -5.01 16.32 33.03
CA ASN A 210 -4.35 15.55 34.08
C ASN A 210 -5.23 14.38 34.53
N LYS A 211 -6.53 14.63 34.74
CA LYS A 211 -7.51 13.59 35.11
C LYS A 211 -7.57 12.48 34.06
N LEU A 212 -7.57 12.82 32.77
CA LEU A 212 -7.58 11.83 31.68
C LEU A 212 -6.34 10.92 31.68
N ASP A 213 -5.20 11.39 32.18
CA ASP A 213 -3.95 10.59 32.23
C ASP A 213 -3.88 9.64 33.41
N ILE A 214 -4.57 9.94 34.52
CA ILE A 214 -4.54 9.11 35.73
C ILE A 214 -5.81 8.26 35.91
N ASN A 215 -6.94 8.68 35.35
CA ASN A 215 -8.24 8.02 35.52
C ASN A 215 -8.25 6.60 34.94
N TYR A 216 -8.65 5.63 35.76
CA TYR A 216 -8.65 4.22 35.41
C TYR A 216 -9.64 3.86 34.29
N GLU A 217 -10.85 4.43 34.30
CA GLU A 217 -11.87 4.16 33.27
C GLU A 217 -11.40 4.63 31.89
N ILE A 218 -10.73 5.78 31.80
CA ILE A 218 -10.16 6.28 30.54
C ILE A 218 -8.94 5.46 30.10
N LYS A 219 -8.10 5.01 31.03
CA LYS A 219 -6.99 4.09 30.70
C LYS A 219 -7.52 2.78 30.12
N ASP A 220 -8.54 2.21 30.74
CA ASP A 220 -9.17 0.97 30.30
C ASP A 220 -9.89 1.15 28.95
N PHE A 221 -10.59 2.28 28.76
CA PHE A 221 -11.17 2.66 27.47
C PHE A 221 -10.11 2.76 26.37
N LYS A 222 -9.01 3.48 26.60
CA LYS A 222 -7.90 3.60 25.64
C LYS A 222 -7.26 2.25 25.32
N LYS A 223 -7.18 1.35 26.32
CA LYS A 223 -6.63 0.01 26.15
C LYS A 223 -7.55 -0.87 25.31
N SER A 224 -8.83 -0.91 25.67
CA SER A 224 -9.83 -1.75 25.01
C SER A 224 -10.21 -1.28 23.61
N LYS A 225 -10.05 0.03 23.31
CA LYS A 225 -10.41 0.65 22.03
C LYS A 225 -9.23 1.22 21.25
N SER A 226 -8.01 0.77 21.54
CA SER A 226 -6.77 1.35 21.01
C SER A 226 -6.72 1.35 19.47
N LYS A 227 -7.15 0.24 18.85
CA LYS A 227 -7.17 0.03 17.39
C LYS A 227 -8.21 0.91 16.72
N GLU A 228 -9.41 0.97 17.28
CA GLU A 228 -10.51 1.81 16.80
C GLU A 228 -10.16 3.30 16.90
N ILE A 229 -9.56 3.73 18.02
CA ILE A 229 -9.09 5.10 18.21
C ILE A 229 -8.01 5.43 17.16
N TYR A 230 -7.03 4.54 16.95
CA TYR A 230 -5.99 4.72 15.93
C TYR A 230 -6.59 4.92 14.54
N ILE A 231 -7.55 4.07 14.14
CA ILE A 231 -8.21 4.15 12.84
C ILE A 231 -9.05 5.42 12.72
N TYR A 232 -9.81 5.78 13.76
CA TYR A 232 -10.57 7.03 13.83
C TYR A 232 -9.67 8.24 13.62
N THR A 233 -8.56 8.34 14.37
CA THR A 233 -7.63 9.48 14.25
C THR A 233 -7.10 9.63 12.83
N ARG A 234 -6.70 8.52 12.20
CA ARG A 234 -6.20 8.55 10.81
C ARG A 234 -7.28 8.92 9.81
N LEU A 235 -8.51 8.45 9.99
CA LEU A 235 -9.64 8.82 9.12
C LEU A 235 -9.93 10.32 9.19
N ILE A 236 -10.07 10.86 10.40
CA ILE A 236 -10.39 12.28 10.60
C ILE A 236 -9.25 13.17 10.11
N TYR A 237 -8.00 12.79 10.37
CA TYR A 237 -6.84 13.48 9.80
C TYR A 237 -6.84 13.46 8.27
N SER A 238 -7.13 12.30 7.65
CA SER A 238 -7.24 12.18 6.19
C SER A 238 -8.30 13.11 5.61
N ILE A 239 -9.48 13.20 6.24
CA ILE A 239 -10.57 14.07 5.81
C ILE A 239 -10.18 15.55 5.93
N LEU A 240 -9.67 15.97 7.09
CA LEU A 240 -9.25 17.36 7.32
C LEU A 240 -8.25 17.81 6.26
N VAL A 241 -7.21 17.01 6.09
CA VAL A 241 -6.11 17.35 5.21
C VAL A 241 -6.55 17.32 3.73
N ALA A 242 -7.46 16.42 3.34
CA ALA A 242 -8.02 16.41 1.99
C ALA A 242 -8.89 17.65 1.73
N SER A 243 -9.76 18.01 2.67
CA SER A 243 -10.59 19.22 2.56
C SER A 243 -9.76 20.49 2.41
N ASP A 244 -8.74 20.67 3.26
CA ASP A 244 -7.85 21.83 3.22
C ASP A 244 -7.05 21.89 1.90
N PHE A 245 -6.58 20.73 1.42
CA PHE A 245 -5.89 20.64 0.14
C PHE A 245 -6.80 21.04 -1.02
N TYR A 246 -8.04 20.52 -1.08
CA TYR A 246 -8.98 20.88 -2.15
C TYR A 246 -9.37 22.35 -2.11
N ALA A 247 -9.56 22.92 -0.92
CA ALA A 247 -9.84 24.35 -0.76
C ALA A 247 -8.68 25.21 -1.27
N THR A 248 -7.46 24.85 -0.89
CA THR A 248 -6.24 25.53 -1.35
C THR A 248 -6.06 25.42 -2.87
N THR A 249 -6.28 24.24 -3.46
CA THR A 249 -6.20 24.04 -4.92
C THR A 249 -7.28 24.83 -5.67
N ASP A 250 -8.50 24.88 -5.16
CA ASP A 250 -9.58 25.67 -5.76
C ASP A 250 -9.28 27.18 -5.66
N TYR A 251 -8.71 27.64 -4.56
CA TYR A 251 -8.25 29.02 -4.41
C TYR A 251 -7.08 29.37 -5.36
N ILE A 252 -5.96 28.64 -5.25
CA ILE A 252 -4.72 28.98 -5.94
C ILE A 252 -4.84 28.75 -7.45
N ASN A 253 -5.48 27.65 -7.84
CA ASN A 253 -5.49 27.22 -9.24
C ASN A 253 -6.84 27.40 -9.94
N GLY A 254 -7.91 27.81 -9.23
CA GLY A 254 -9.27 27.84 -9.76
C GLY A 254 -9.86 26.46 -10.05
N TYR A 255 -9.16 25.38 -9.69
CA TYR A 255 -9.55 24.02 -10.01
C TYR A 255 -10.54 23.48 -8.98
N LYS A 256 -11.82 23.44 -9.38
CA LYS A 256 -12.86 22.82 -8.57
C LYS A 256 -12.75 21.31 -8.63
N THR A 257 -12.29 20.71 -7.54
CA THR A 257 -12.10 19.27 -7.44
C THR A 257 -13.41 18.54 -7.74
N LYS A 258 -13.36 17.71 -8.78
CA LYS A 258 -14.42 16.78 -9.15
C LYS A 258 -14.12 15.45 -8.47
N PHE A 259 -15.16 14.83 -7.94
CA PHE A 259 -15.07 13.49 -7.39
C PHE A 259 -15.63 12.51 -8.42
N PRO A 260 -14.77 11.83 -9.20
CA PRO A 260 -15.21 11.01 -10.30
C PRO A 260 -16.03 9.82 -9.80
N GLN A 261 -17.27 9.74 -10.29
CA GLN A 261 -18.12 8.58 -10.07
C GLN A 261 -18.06 7.67 -11.31
N ILE A 262 -17.81 6.38 -11.09
CA ILE A 262 -18.14 5.36 -12.10
C ILE A 262 -19.56 4.89 -11.82
N ASN A 263 -20.37 4.84 -12.87
CA ASN A 263 -21.57 4.03 -12.85
C ASN A 263 -21.16 2.56 -12.81
N LYS A 264 -21.26 1.93 -11.62
CA LYS A 264 -20.97 0.50 -11.42
C LYS A 264 -21.66 -0.38 -12.47
N ASN A 265 -22.83 0.01 -12.97
CA ASN A 265 -23.57 -0.76 -13.96
C ASN A 265 -22.84 -0.83 -15.30
N ASP A 266 -22.13 0.22 -15.71
CA ASP A 266 -21.34 0.19 -16.95
C ASP A 266 -20.14 -0.74 -16.79
N LEU A 267 -19.47 -0.66 -15.63
CA LEU A 267 -18.35 -1.52 -15.24
C LEU A 267 -18.73 -3.01 -15.31
N ILE A 268 -19.86 -3.34 -14.71
CA ILE A 268 -20.41 -4.70 -14.64
C ILE A 268 -20.92 -5.16 -16.01
N LYS A 269 -21.59 -4.30 -16.77
CA LYS A 269 -22.14 -4.62 -18.09
C LYS A 269 -21.04 -4.97 -19.08
N ILE A 270 -19.95 -4.21 -19.12
CA ILE A 270 -18.81 -4.52 -20.00
C ILE A 270 -18.19 -5.87 -19.61
N TYR A 271 -17.98 -6.10 -18.31
CA TYR A 271 -17.44 -7.37 -17.82
C TYR A 271 -18.31 -8.58 -18.19
N ASN A 272 -19.62 -8.50 -17.92
CA ASN A 272 -20.58 -9.56 -18.20
C ASN A 272 -20.70 -9.87 -19.70
N ASN A 273 -20.43 -8.89 -20.56
CA ASN A 273 -20.46 -9.07 -22.01
C ASN A 273 -19.19 -9.73 -22.59
N SER A 274 -18.15 -9.91 -21.77
CA SER A 274 -16.92 -10.56 -22.21
C SER A 274 -17.15 -12.02 -22.62
N LYS A 275 -16.35 -12.51 -23.57
CA LYS A 275 -16.39 -13.89 -24.06
C LYS A 275 -16.25 -14.92 -22.92
N LEU A 276 -15.36 -14.64 -21.97
CA LEU A 276 -15.13 -15.52 -20.82
C LEU A 276 -16.39 -15.68 -19.97
N ILE A 277 -17.02 -14.56 -19.58
CA ILE A 277 -18.21 -14.61 -18.71
C ILE A 277 -19.40 -15.21 -19.45
N LYS A 278 -19.58 -14.89 -20.73
CA LYS A 278 -20.62 -15.56 -21.55
C LYS A 278 -20.43 -17.08 -21.59
N ASN A 279 -19.20 -17.57 -21.71
CA ASN A 279 -18.91 -19.00 -21.69
C ASN A 279 -19.20 -19.63 -20.32
N ILE A 280 -18.80 -18.97 -19.22
CA ILE A 280 -19.12 -19.42 -17.86
C ILE A 280 -20.63 -19.51 -17.64
N ARG A 281 -21.39 -18.48 -18.06
CA ARG A 281 -22.86 -18.46 -17.94
C ARG A 281 -23.56 -19.46 -18.86
N LYS A 282 -22.97 -19.78 -20.01
CA LYS A 282 -23.45 -20.88 -20.85
C LYS A 282 -23.24 -22.21 -20.13
N GLY A 283 -22.04 -22.42 -19.60
CA GLY A 283 -21.68 -23.60 -18.81
C GLY A 283 -22.61 -23.81 -17.61
N GLU A 284 -22.97 -22.73 -16.91
CA GLU A 284 -23.93 -22.74 -15.81
C GLU A 284 -25.31 -23.29 -16.24
N LYS A 285 -25.81 -22.83 -17.40
CA LYS A 285 -27.13 -23.20 -17.92
C LYS A 285 -27.20 -24.65 -18.42
N ASP A 286 -26.18 -25.09 -19.14
CA ASP A 286 -26.11 -26.44 -19.72
C ASP A 286 -25.45 -27.46 -18.79
N LYS A 287 -24.97 -27.02 -17.62
CA LYS A 287 -24.23 -27.82 -16.62
C LYS A 287 -23.00 -28.55 -17.18
N SER A 288 -22.43 -28.08 -18.30
CA SER A 288 -21.26 -28.71 -18.93
C SER A 288 -20.04 -28.76 -18.01
N TYR A 289 -19.90 -27.79 -17.10
CA TYR A 289 -18.81 -27.76 -16.13
C TYR A 289 -18.81 -28.91 -15.11
N GLU A 290 -19.95 -29.60 -14.91
CA GLU A 290 -20.05 -30.74 -14.00
C GLU A 290 -19.29 -31.97 -14.53
N LYS A 291 -19.00 -32.02 -15.84
CA LYS A 291 -18.29 -33.13 -16.49
C LYS A 291 -16.81 -33.21 -16.10
N LYS A 292 -16.20 -32.07 -15.73
CA LYS A 292 -14.77 -31.96 -15.34
C LYS A 292 -13.80 -32.57 -16.38
N GLU A 293 -14.14 -32.51 -17.67
CA GLU A 293 -13.32 -33.11 -18.74
C GLU A 293 -12.03 -32.33 -18.96
N ASN A 294 -12.04 -31.02 -18.67
CA ASN A 294 -10.90 -30.15 -18.85
C ASN A 294 -10.76 -29.10 -17.72
N ILE A 295 -9.61 -28.41 -17.69
CA ILE A 295 -9.29 -27.43 -16.66
C ILE A 295 -10.27 -26.23 -16.63
N ASN A 296 -10.90 -25.87 -17.75
CA ASN A 296 -11.85 -24.77 -17.80
C ASN A 296 -13.20 -25.13 -17.17
N ASP A 297 -13.59 -26.41 -17.19
CA ASP A 297 -14.77 -26.89 -16.47
C ASP A 297 -14.57 -26.72 -14.96
N LEU A 298 -13.40 -27.09 -14.45
CA LEU A 298 -13.03 -26.89 -13.05
C LEU A 298 -12.97 -25.41 -12.67
N ARG A 299 -12.40 -24.55 -13.53
CA ARG A 299 -12.39 -23.08 -13.34
C ARG A 299 -13.82 -22.53 -13.26
N THR A 300 -14.72 -23.01 -14.12
CA THR A 300 -16.14 -22.62 -14.13
C THR A 300 -16.84 -23.08 -12.85
N LYS A 301 -16.58 -24.32 -12.40
CA LYS A 301 -17.10 -24.86 -11.14
C LYS A 301 -16.68 -24.00 -9.94
N ILE A 302 -15.40 -23.65 -9.83
CA ILE A 302 -14.86 -22.80 -8.76
C ILE A 302 -15.50 -21.42 -8.78
N PHE A 303 -15.62 -20.81 -9.97
CA PHE A 303 -16.23 -19.50 -10.16
C PHE A 303 -17.68 -19.46 -9.65
N LEU A 304 -18.51 -20.41 -10.09
CA LEU A 304 -19.93 -20.49 -9.75
C LEU A 304 -20.15 -20.84 -8.27
N ASN A 305 -19.34 -21.75 -7.73
CA ASN A 305 -19.40 -22.10 -6.31
C ASN A 305 -19.06 -20.92 -5.40
N ALA A 306 -18.01 -20.17 -5.74
CA ALA A 306 -17.61 -18.99 -5.00
C ALA A 306 -18.70 -17.91 -5.03
N GLU A 307 -19.32 -17.69 -6.20
CA GLU A 307 -20.44 -16.76 -6.36
C GLU A 307 -21.63 -17.14 -5.46
N LYS A 308 -22.06 -18.41 -5.52
CA LYS A 308 -23.18 -18.90 -4.71
C LYS A 308 -22.90 -18.85 -3.21
N ASN A 309 -21.66 -19.10 -2.80
CA ASN A 309 -21.27 -19.03 -1.38
C ASN A 309 -21.17 -17.59 -0.89
N LEU A 310 -20.73 -16.65 -1.73
CA LEU A 310 -20.75 -15.23 -1.41
C LEU A 310 -22.17 -14.75 -1.08
N GLU A 311 -23.16 -15.15 -1.89
CA GLU A 311 -24.57 -14.77 -1.67
C GLU A 311 -25.08 -15.26 -0.30
N LYS A 312 -24.66 -16.46 0.12
CA LYS A 312 -25.01 -17.03 1.44
C LYS A 312 -24.28 -16.39 2.63
N GLU A 313 -23.12 -15.79 2.39
CA GLU A 313 -22.25 -15.19 3.41
C GLU A 313 -22.23 -13.65 3.30
N SER A 314 -23.29 -13.05 2.74
CA SER A 314 -23.33 -11.63 2.39
C SER A 314 -23.24 -10.67 3.60
N ASP A 315 -23.52 -11.17 4.81
CA ASP A 315 -23.36 -10.47 6.08
C ASP A 315 -21.89 -10.32 6.50
N LYS A 316 -20.98 -11.17 5.98
CA LYS A 316 -19.55 -11.18 6.32
C LYS A 316 -18.79 -10.04 5.65
N ASN A 317 -17.66 -9.65 6.24
CA ASN A 317 -16.85 -8.54 5.70
C ASN A 317 -15.53 -9.01 5.09
N ILE A 318 -15.00 -10.16 5.50
CA ILE A 318 -13.77 -10.73 4.94
C ILE A 318 -14.12 -12.09 4.34
N PHE A 319 -13.58 -12.38 3.16
CA PHE A 319 -13.86 -13.58 2.40
C PHE A 319 -12.57 -14.26 1.96
N PHE A 320 -12.39 -15.53 2.31
CA PHE A 320 -11.26 -16.32 1.83
C PHE A 320 -11.63 -17.08 0.55
N LEU A 321 -10.86 -16.85 -0.51
CA LEU A 321 -10.87 -17.60 -1.75
C LEU A 321 -9.63 -18.51 -1.82
N GLU A 322 -9.74 -19.65 -1.15
CA GLU A 322 -8.72 -20.69 -1.15
C GLU A 322 -8.93 -21.64 -2.34
N ALA A 323 -8.02 -21.62 -3.30
CA ALA A 323 -8.09 -22.48 -4.49
C ALA A 323 -6.71 -22.70 -5.13
N PRO A 324 -6.48 -23.82 -5.85
CA PRO A 324 -5.19 -24.16 -6.46
C PRO A 324 -4.60 -23.06 -7.36
N THR A 325 -3.28 -23.12 -7.60
CA THR A 325 -2.66 -22.31 -8.67
C THR A 325 -3.28 -22.68 -10.03
N GLY A 326 -3.48 -21.70 -10.92
CA GLY A 326 -4.11 -21.94 -12.23
C GLY A 326 -5.63 -22.13 -12.23
N SER A 327 -6.30 -22.10 -11.07
CA SER A 327 -7.76 -22.28 -10.92
C SER A 327 -8.62 -21.07 -11.36
N GLY A 328 -8.01 -19.98 -11.80
CA GLY A 328 -8.75 -18.78 -12.24
C GLY A 328 -9.21 -17.87 -11.10
N LYS A 329 -8.52 -17.89 -9.94
CA LYS A 329 -8.80 -17.04 -8.77
C LYS A 329 -9.00 -15.57 -9.11
N SER A 330 -8.13 -14.97 -9.93
CA SER A 330 -8.20 -13.55 -10.28
C SER A 330 -9.51 -13.17 -11.00
N ASN A 331 -9.98 -14.00 -11.94
CA ASN A 331 -11.29 -13.77 -12.59
C ASN A 331 -12.45 -13.98 -11.61
N THR A 332 -12.34 -14.97 -10.73
CA THR A 332 -13.34 -15.24 -9.69
C THR A 332 -13.45 -14.05 -8.73
N ALA A 333 -12.34 -13.60 -8.13
CA ALA A 333 -12.32 -12.44 -7.23
C ALA A 333 -12.78 -11.15 -7.91
N MET A 334 -12.52 -10.99 -9.20
CA MET A 334 -13.05 -9.87 -9.98
C MET A 334 -14.59 -9.89 -10.05
N ASN A 335 -15.18 -11.05 -10.38
CA ASN A 335 -16.63 -11.21 -10.39
C ASN A 335 -17.25 -11.01 -9.00
N LEU A 336 -16.64 -11.58 -7.97
CA LEU A 336 -17.09 -11.41 -6.59
C LEU A 336 -17.02 -9.94 -6.16
N SER A 337 -15.97 -9.21 -6.57
CA SER A 337 -15.87 -7.78 -6.29
C SER A 337 -17.05 -7.00 -6.87
N PHE A 338 -17.46 -7.33 -8.09
CA PHE A 338 -18.63 -6.72 -8.71
C PHE A 338 -19.94 -7.07 -8.01
N LYS A 339 -20.09 -8.30 -7.52
CA LYS A 339 -21.25 -8.73 -6.74
C LYS A 339 -21.33 -8.04 -5.37
N LEU A 340 -20.19 -7.63 -4.81
CA LEU A 340 -20.11 -6.91 -3.53
C LEU A 340 -20.39 -5.40 -3.66
N LEU A 341 -20.33 -4.84 -4.87
CA LEU A 341 -20.69 -3.44 -5.11
C LEU A 341 -22.19 -3.23 -4.87
N ASN A 342 -22.53 -2.14 -4.19
CA ASN A 342 -23.90 -1.70 -3.95
C ASN A 342 -23.96 -0.16 -3.94
N ASP A 343 -25.01 0.44 -3.39
CA ASP A 343 -25.16 1.90 -3.40
C ASP A 343 -24.25 2.59 -2.37
N GLN A 344 -23.87 1.87 -1.30
CA GLN A 344 -22.91 2.33 -0.31
C GLN A 344 -21.48 1.98 -0.72
N ILE A 345 -21.25 0.73 -1.15
CA ILE A 345 -19.92 0.22 -1.56
C ILE A 345 -19.73 0.39 -3.06
N ASN A 346 -18.92 1.37 -3.46
CA ASN A 346 -18.85 1.84 -4.84
C ASN A 346 -17.43 1.92 -5.42
N LYS A 347 -16.44 1.39 -4.70
CA LYS A 347 -15.04 1.37 -5.13
C LYS A 347 -14.44 -0.02 -5.05
N ILE A 348 -13.52 -0.34 -5.96
CA ILE A 348 -12.70 -1.56 -5.95
C ILE A 348 -11.23 -1.16 -5.85
N ILE A 349 -10.50 -1.80 -4.93
CA ILE A 349 -9.05 -1.70 -4.82
C ILE A 349 -8.48 -3.11 -4.96
N TYR A 350 -7.73 -3.37 -6.03
CA TYR A 350 -7.09 -4.65 -6.27
C TYR A 350 -5.59 -4.51 -6.00
N ALA A 351 -5.10 -5.20 -4.97
CA ALA A 351 -3.71 -5.14 -4.53
C ALA A 351 -2.95 -6.44 -4.85
N TYR A 352 -1.78 -6.29 -5.49
CA TYR A 352 -0.87 -7.37 -5.86
C TYR A 352 0.41 -7.36 -5.01
N PRO A 353 1.07 -8.51 -4.77
CA PRO A 353 2.24 -8.57 -3.89
C PRO A 353 3.45 -7.77 -4.41
N PHE A 354 3.62 -7.66 -5.74
CA PHE A 354 4.78 -6.99 -6.35
C PHE A 354 4.35 -5.97 -7.41
N ASN A 355 5.13 -4.88 -7.56
CA ASN A 355 4.86 -3.86 -8.59
C ASN A 355 4.96 -4.41 -10.02
N THR A 356 5.86 -5.37 -10.26
CA THR A 356 5.99 -6.05 -11.57
C THR A 356 4.72 -6.79 -11.96
N LEU A 357 4.07 -7.42 -10.98
CA LEU A 357 2.81 -8.12 -11.14
C LEU A 357 1.65 -7.21 -11.51
N VAL A 358 1.60 -6.01 -10.89
CA VAL A 358 0.59 -5.00 -11.21
C VAL A 358 0.58 -4.73 -12.71
N ASN A 359 1.75 -4.55 -13.33
CA ASN A 359 1.86 -4.24 -14.76
C ASN A 359 1.53 -5.41 -15.69
N GLN A 360 1.86 -6.65 -15.30
CA GLN A 360 1.53 -7.83 -16.10
C GLN A 360 0.03 -8.16 -16.01
N ASN A 361 -0.51 -8.20 -14.79
CA ASN A 361 -1.92 -8.52 -14.55
C ASN A 361 -2.85 -7.38 -14.99
N LYS A 362 -2.37 -6.14 -15.07
CA LYS A 362 -3.05 -5.02 -15.75
C LYS A 362 -3.62 -5.46 -17.08
N ASN A 363 -2.81 -6.06 -17.94
CA ASN A 363 -3.25 -6.43 -19.29
C ASN A 363 -4.39 -7.45 -19.26
N THR A 364 -4.35 -8.37 -18.29
CA THR A 364 -5.40 -9.38 -18.10
C THR A 364 -6.72 -8.78 -17.60
N LEU A 365 -6.67 -7.79 -16.70
CA LEU A 365 -7.87 -7.12 -16.18
C LEU A 365 -8.41 -6.05 -17.14
N LEU A 366 -7.54 -5.19 -17.68
CA LEU A 366 -7.91 -4.10 -18.56
C LEU A 366 -8.35 -4.56 -19.95
N LYS A 367 -7.99 -5.77 -20.40
CA LYS A 367 -8.42 -6.26 -21.73
C LYS A 367 -9.94 -6.18 -21.95
N TYR A 368 -10.73 -6.30 -20.87
CA TYR A 368 -12.20 -6.20 -20.96
C TYR A 368 -12.67 -4.76 -21.18
N TYR A 369 -11.88 -3.78 -20.76
CA TYR A 369 -12.21 -2.36 -20.76
C TYR A 369 -11.46 -1.55 -21.81
N LYS A 370 -10.54 -2.17 -22.57
CA LYS A 370 -9.81 -1.50 -23.65
C LYS A 370 -10.75 -0.81 -24.63
N LYS A 371 -10.43 0.43 -25.01
CA LYS A 371 -11.23 1.26 -25.93
C LYS A 371 -12.66 1.54 -25.44
N THR A 372 -12.85 1.57 -24.12
CA THR A 372 -14.12 1.97 -23.49
C THR A 372 -13.91 3.20 -22.63
N SER A 373 -14.98 3.95 -22.35
CA SER A 373 -14.95 5.11 -21.43
C SER A 373 -14.61 4.73 -19.97
N ILE A 374 -14.47 3.44 -19.66
CA ILE A 374 -14.07 2.94 -18.34
C ILE A 374 -12.55 2.82 -18.23
N GLU A 375 -11.82 2.66 -19.34
CA GLU A 375 -10.36 2.49 -19.33
C GLU A 375 -9.67 3.63 -18.59
N GLU A 376 -10.05 4.87 -18.90
CA GLU A 376 -9.52 6.08 -18.26
C GLU A 376 -9.90 6.22 -16.78
N LYS A 377 -10.88 5.44 -16.32
CA LYS A 377 -11.38 5.47 -14.94
C LYS A 377 -10.77 4.36 -14.08
N ILE A 378 -9.94 3.48 -14.65
CA ILE A 378 -9.16 2.50 -13.90
C ILE A 378 -7.75 3.06 -13.67
N SER A 379 -7.42 3.39 -12.44
CA SER A 379 -6.10 3.95 -12.11
C SER A 379 -5.12 2.89 -11.63
N ILE A 380 -3.87 3.02 -12.06
CA ILE A 380 -2.78 2.18 -11.61
C ILE A 380 -1.85 3.01 -10.76
N ILE A 381 -1.77 2.66 -9.48
CA ILE A 381 -1.05 3.42 -8.49
C ILE A 381 0.05 2.53 -7.93
N ASN A 382 1.24 2.67 -8.51
CA ASN A 382 2.47 1.99 -8.05
C ASN A 382 3.68 2.91 -8.28
N SER A 383 4.85 2.50 -7.81
CA SER A 383 6.06 3.34 -7.85
C SER A 383 6.70 3.49 -9.24
N ILE A 384 6.19 2.80 -10.26
CA ILE A 384 6.81 2.68 -11.59
C ILE A 384 5.91 3.16 -12.72
N THR A 385 4.63 3.42 -12.44
CA THR A 385 3.65 3.96 -13.39
C THR A 385 3.59 5.48 -13.23
N PRO A 386 3.79 6.26 -14.33
CA PRO A 386 3.61 7.70 -14.33
C PRO A 386 2.25 8.15 -13.81
N ILE A 387 2.22 9.35 -13.22
CA ILE A 387 0.99 10.07 -12.92
C ILE A 387 0.43 10.62 -14.23
N GLY A 388 -0.85 10.39 -14.52
CA GLY A 388 -1.53 10.94 -15.70
C GLY A 388 -0.93 10.44 -17.03
N LYS A 389 -1.33 9.25 -17.51
CA LYS A 389 -1.07 8.85 -18.89
C LYS A 389 -2.36 8.90 -19.69
N SER A 390 -2.50 9.89 -20.57
CA SER A 390 -3.34 9.81 -21.77
C SER A 390 -2.45 9.64 -22.99
N ASP A 391 -2.75 8.69 -23.87
CA ASP A 391 -2.03 8.53 -25.16
C ASP A 391 -2.36 9.66 -26.17
N ASN A 392 -3.08 10.71 -25.75
CA ASN A 392 -3.43 11.88 -26.54
C ASN A 392 -2.62 13.10 -26.07
N ASP A 393 -1.58 13.48 -26.83
CA ASP A 393 -0.71 14.63 -26.56
C ASP A 393 -1.46 15.97 -26.51
N ASP A 394 -2.67 16.07 -27.09
CA ASP A 394 -3.47 17.30 -27.09
C ASP A 394 -4.16 17.60 -25.73
N PHE A 395 -4.34 16.60 -24.85
CA PHE A 395 -4.89 16.82 -23.50
C PHE A 395 -3.83 17.22 -22.46
N MET A 396 -2.54 16.97 -22.74
CA MET A 396 -1.42 17.27 -21.84
C MET A 396 -1.01 18.76 -21.79
N LYS A 397 -1.73 19.61 -22.54
CA LYS A 397 -1.47 21.07 -22.61
C LYS A 397 -2.35 21.90 -21.68
N ASP A 398 -3.34 21.29 -21.02
CA ASP A 398 -4.22 22.00 -20.10
C ASP A 398 -3.65 21.98 -18.67
N TRP A 399 -3.61 23.13 -18.02
CA TRP A 399 -3.11 23.26 -16.65
C TRP A 399 -3.93 22.41 -15.66
N ASP A 400 -5.24 22.29 -15.92
CA ASP A 400 -6.17 21.43 -15.17
C ASP A 400 -5.79 19.94 -15.22
N TYR A 401 -5.07 19.50 -16.26
CA TYR A 401 -4.64 18.11 -16.40
C TYR A 401 -3.65 17.71 -15.31
N TYR A 402 -2.66 18.55 -15.02
CA TYR A 402 -1.60 18.25 -14.06
C TYR A 402 -2.16 18.16 -12.64
N ILE A 403 -2.98 19.15 -12.27
CA ILE A 403 -3.66 19.19 -10.98
C ILE A 403 -4.55 17.95 -10.83
N LYS A 404 -5.43 17.70 -11.80
CA LYS A 404 -6.31 16.52 -11.77
C LYS A 404 -5.53 15.22 -11.62
N SER A 405 -4.48 15.03 -12.41
CA SER A 405 -3.69 13.79 -12.40
C SER A 405 -3.00 13.56 -11.06
N LEU A 406 -2.46 14.63 -10.45
CA LEU A 406 -1.88 14.57 -9.11
C LEU A 406 -2.92 14.22 -8.06
N LEU A 407 -4.06 14.91 -8.08
CA LEU A 407 -5.17 14.70 -7.15
C LEU A 407 -5.70 13.27 -7.26
N ASP A 408 -5.95 12.78 -8.48
CA ASP A 408 -6.49 11.45 -8.73
C ASP A 408 -5.60 10.35 -8.13
N ARG A 409 -4.28 10.55 -8.16
CA ARG A 409 -3.32 9.63 -7.55
C ARG A 409 -3.21 9.78 -6.04
N GLN A 410 -2.99 11.00 -5.52
CA GLN A 410 -2.73 11.21 -4.09
C GLN A 410 -3.97 10.92 -3.23
N PHE A 411 -5.15 11.26 -3.75
CA PHE A 411 -6.42 11.09 -3.06
C PHE A 411 -7.18 9.88 -3.57
N LEU A 412 -6.58 9.02 -4.41
CA LEU A 412 -7.21 7.77 -4.85
C LEU A 412 -8.59 7.98 -5.48
N HIS A 413 -8.79 9.02 -6.30
CA HIS A 413 -10.13 9.39 -6.78
C HIS A 413 -10.78 8.33 -7.67
N SER A 414 -9.97 7.54 -8.39
CA SER A 414 -10.50 6.48 -9.23
C SER A 414 -11.32 5.46 -8.42
N PRO A 415 -12.50 5.07 -8.90
CA PRO A 415 -13.34 4.06 -8.25
C PRO A 415 -12.91 2.63 -8.57
N PHE A 416 -11.92 2.42 -9.46
CA PHE A 416 -11.27 1.13 -9.59
C PHE A 416 -9.75 1.30 -9.65
N ILE A 417 -9.09 0.96 -8.55
CA ILE A 417 -7.65 1.14 -8.36
C ILE A 417 -6.96 -0.21 -8.41
N ILE A 418 -5.88 -0.28 -9.18
CA ILE A 418 -4.93 -1.38 -9.13
C ILE A 418 -3.64 -0.86 -8.48
N THR A 419 -3.21 -1.51 -7.41
CA THR A 419 -2.02 -1.11 -6.65
C THR A 419 -1.23 -2.32 -6.17
N SER A 420 -0.13 -2.10 -5.47
CA SER A 420 0.59 -3.16 -4.77
C SER A 420 0.13 -3.26 -3.32
N ASN A 421 0.36 -4.42 -2.70
CA ASN A 421 0.09 -4.66 -1.28
C ASN A 421 0.82 -3.62 -0.42
N VAL A 422 2.09 -3.30 -0.75
CA VAL A 422 2.85 -2.20 -0.12
C VAL A 422 2.14 -0.85 -0.29
N GLY A 423 1.62 -0.54 -1.48
CA GLY A 423 0.87 0.69 -1.73
C GLY A 423 -0.38 0.82 -0.85
N LEU A 424 -1.18 -0.23 -0.79
CA LEU A 424 -2.38 -0.29 0.06
C LEU A 424 -2.02 -0.18 1.55
N PHE A 425 -1.01 -0.92 2.01
CA PHE A 425 -0.57 -0.90 3.41
C PHE A 425 0.02 0.45 3.81
N ASN A 426 0.71 1.14 2.90
CA ASN A 426 1.13 2.52 3.15
C ASN A 426 -0.08 3.43 3.40
N THR A 427 -1.17 3.30 2.63
CA THR A 427 -2.39 4.06 2.93
C THR A 427 -3.01 3.63 4.27
N LEU A 428 -3.04 2.33 4.58
CA LEU A 428 -3.63 1.79 5.81
C LEU A 428 -2.80 1.97 7.08
N PHE A 429 -1.49 2.16 7.04
CA PHE A 429 -0.67 2.17 8.27
C PHE A 429 0.40 3.26 8.32
N SER A 430 0.78 3.86 7.18
CA SER A 430 1.84 4.86 7.18
C SER A 430 1.44 6.09 8.00
N ASN A 431 2.42 6.66 8.70
CA ASN A 431 2.27 7.93 9.40
C ASN A 431 2.54 9.15 8.51
N LYS A 432 3.03 8.93 7.28
CA LYS A 432 3.39 10.00 6.34
C LYS A 432 2.16 10.66 5.76
N ARG A 433 2.07 12.00 5.83
CA ARG A 433 0.92 12.80 5.34
C ARG A 433 0.52 12.42 3.92
N LYS A 434 1.52 12.33 3.03
CA LYS A 434 1.34 11.96 1.61
C LYS A 434 0.65 10.61 1.36
N ASN A 435 0.80 9.67 2.30
CA ASN A 435 0.20 8.34 2.19
C ASN A 435 -1.20 8.30 2.82
N ILE A 436 -1.47 9.16 3.79
CA ILE A 436 -2.75 9.23 4.52
C ILE A 436 -3.81 10.03 3.74
N PHE A 437 -3.43 10.93 2.83
CA PHE A 437 -4.36 11.73 2.01
C PHE A 437 -5.53 10.91 1.46
N GLY A 438 -5.25 9.77 0.82
CA GLY A 438 -6.26 8.90 0.22
C GLY A 438 -7.00 7.95 1.17
N LEU A 439 -6.73 7.95 2.48
CA LEU A 439 -7.32 6.97 3.40
C LEU A 439 -8.85 7.06 3.47
N TYR A 440 -9.43 8.27 3.51
CA TYR A 440 -10.88 8.46 3.51
C TYR A 440 -11.56 7.82 2.28
N GLN A 441 -10.81 7.69 1.17
CA GLN A 441 -11.30 7.12 -0.08
C GLN A 441 -11.34 5.60 -0.08
N ILE A 442 -10.63 4.94 0.85
CA ILE A 442 -10.73 3.50 1.07
C ILE A 442 -12.10 3.13 1.67
N THR A 443 -12.76 4.04 2.38
CA THR A 443 -14.09 3.76 2.95
C THR A 443 -15.10 3.33 1.88
N ASN A 444 -15.98 2.41 2.25
CA ASN A 444 -16.97 1.77 1.39
C ASN A 444 -16.38 1.16 0.10
N SER A 445 -15.29 0.41 0.24
CA SER A 445 -14.64 -0.25 -0.89
C SER A 445 -14.66 -1.77 -0.77
N VAL A 446 -14.63 -2.43 -1.91
CA VAL A 446 -14.17 -3.80 -2.01
C VAL A 446 -12.64 -3.79 -2.16
N ILE A 447 -11.95 -4.58 -1.36
CA ILE A 447 -10.50 -4.77 -1.44
C ILE A 447 -10.22 -6.20 -1.84
N VAL A 448 -9.38 -6.42 -2.85
CA VAL A 448 -8.84 -7.74 -3.19
C VAL A 448 -7.36 -7.78 -2.82
N LEU A 449 -7.00 -8.70 -1.93
CA LEU A 449 -5.61 -8.99 -1.54
C LEU A 449 -5.17 -10.28 -2.22
N ASP A 450 -4.24 -10.17 -3.16
CA ASP A 450 -3.65 -11.32 -3.85
C ASP A 450 -2.36 -11.79 -3.15
N GLU A 451 -2.21 -13.12 -3.03
CA GLU A 451 -1.06 -13.81 -2.44
C GLU A 451 -0.62 -13.25 -1.07
N ILE A 452 -1.56 -13.16 -0.12
CA ILE A 452 -1.30 -12.60 1.22
C ILE A 452 -0.18 -13.35 1.98
N GLN A 453 0.10 -14.60 1.63
CA GLN A 453 1.19 -15.38 2.21
C GLN A 453 2.59 -14.86 1.85
N ALA A 454 2.72 -13.95 0.88
CA ALA A 454 3.99 -13.31 0.56
C ALA A 454 4.45 -12.31 1.64
N TYR A 455 3.60 -12.01 2.63
CA TYR A 455 3.94 -11.12 3.74
C TYR A 455 4.76 -11.83 4.80
N ARG A 456 5.50 -11.04 5.58
CA ARG A 456 6.22 -11.57 6.73
C ARG A 456 5.26 -12.26 7.71
N GLU A 457 5.62 -13.48 8.09
CA GLU A 457 4.81 -14.35 8.97
C GLU A 457 4.59 -13.75 10.35
N ASP A 458 5.54 -12.97 10.84
CA ASP A 458 5.52 -12.32 12.15
C ASP A 458 4.51 -11.17 12.24
N LEU A 459 3.91 -10.74 11.11
CA LEU A 459 2.87 -9.71 11.06
C LEU A 459 1.46 -10.27 10.83
N TRP A 460 1.30 -11.57 10.58
CA TRP A 460 0.00 -12.10 10.14
C TRP A 460 -1.13 -11.87 11.16
N ASN A 461 -0.82 -11.90 12.47
CA ASN A 461 -1.77 -11.64 13.54
C ASN A 461 -2.28 -10.19 13.49
N GLU A 462 -1.34 -9.24 13.49
CA GLU A 462 -1.59 -7.81 13.46
C GLU A 462 -2.34 -7.42 12.19
N ILE A 463 -1.98 -8.01 11.06
CA ILE A 463 -2.62 -7.78 9.77
C ILE A 463 -4.09 -8.21 9.81
N ILE A 464 -4.38 -9.46 10.18
CA ILE A 464 -5.77 -9.93 10.12
C ILE A 464 -6.66 -9.22 11.16
N GLU A 465 -6.12 -8.90 12.34
CA GLU A 465 -6.83 -8.15 13.37
C GLU A 465 -7.14 -6.71 12.91
N MET A 466 -6.15 -5.99 12.38
CA MET A 466 -6.37 -4.64 11.89
C MET A 466 -7.30 -4.61 10.67
N LEU A 467 -7.19 -5.58 9.75
CA LEU A 467 -8.09 -5.68 8.59
C LEU A 467 -9.54 -5.95 9.02
N GLU A 468 -9.78 -6.74 10.07
CA GLU A 468 -11.12 -6.97 10.61
C GLU A 468 -11.75 -5.67 11.12
N ILE A 469 -10.98 -4.90 11.88
CA ILE A 469 -11.44 -3.61 12.43
C ILE A 469 -11.62 -2.59 11.30
N TYR A 470 -10.68 -2.48 10.37
CA TYR A 470 -10.86 -1.66 9.17
C TYR A 470 -12.13 -2.05 8.41
N ALA A 471 -12.37 -3.33 8.19
CA ALA A 471 -13.54 -3.79 7.47
C ALA A 471 -14.86 -3.41 8.17
N LYS A 472 -14.92 -3.58 9.50
CA LYS A 472 -16.06 -3.16 10.32
C LYS A 472 -16.31 -1.65 10.24
N PHE A 473 -15.31 -0.82 10.54
CA PHE A 473 -15.52 0.62 10.68
C PHE A 473 -15.56 1.35 9.34
N PHE A 474 -14.75 0.96 8.36
CA PHE A 474 -14.72 1.62 7.05
C PHE A 474 -15.72 1.03 6.05
N ASN A 475 -16.53 0.05 6.46
CA ASN A 475 -17.49 -0.62 5.58
C ASN A 475 -16.82 -1.32 4.38
N LEU A 476 -15.75 -2.06 4.65
CA LEU A 476 -14.99 -2.74 3.61
C LEU A 476 -15.50 -4.17 3.42
N LYS A 477 -15.44 -4.63 2.18
CA LYS A 477 -15.55 -6.05 1.85
C LYS A 477 -14.22 -6.51 1.31
N ILE A 478 -13.55 -7.42 2.01
CA ILE A 478 -12.17 -7.82 1.69
C ILE A 478 -12.19 -9.25 1.15
N ILE A 479 -11.65 -9.47 -0.04
CA ILE A 479 -11.42 -10.80 -0.60
C ILE A 479 -9.93 -11.10 -0.47
N ILE A 480 -9.60 -12.13 0.30
CA ILE A 480 -8.24 -12.64 0.47
C ILE A 480 -8.09 -13.88 -0.39
N MET A 481 -7.14 -13.88 -1.32
CA MET A 481 -6.85 -15.02 -2.18
C MET A 481 -5.54 -15.69 -1.78
N SER A 482 -5.54 -17.02 -1.75
CA SER A 482 -4.32 -17.80 -1.62
C SER A 482 -4.44 -19.17 -2.27
N ALA A 483 -3.29 -19.71 -2.70
CA ALA A 483 -3.16 -21.09 -3.16
C ALA A 483 -2.74 -22.06 -2.05
N THR A 484 -2.11 -21.55 -0.99
CA THR A 484 -1.41 -22.40 -0.01
C THR A 484 -1.77 -22.03 1.41
N LEU A 485 -2.10 -20.76 1.69
CA LEU A 485 -2.33 -20.27 3.03
C LEU A 485 -3.62 -20.86 3.63
N PRO A 486 -3.59 -21.35 4.88
CA PRO A 486 -4.79 -21.70 5.59
C PRO A 486 -5.59 -20.43 5.92
N ASP A 487 -6.81 -20.64 6.34
CA ASP A 487 -7.66 -19.59 6.87
C ASP A 487 -6.98 -18.85 8.05
N LEU A 488 -6.50 -17.62 7.79
CA LEU A 488 -5.89 -16.75 8.80
C LEU A 488 -6.87 -16.41 9.94
N SER A 489 -8.17 -16.70 9.78
CA SER A 489 -9.13 -16.60 10.89
C SER A 489 -8.71 -17.41 12.12
N ALA A 490 -7.87 -18.44 11.98
CA ALA A 490 -7.31 -19.21 13.09
C ALA A 490 -6.46 -18.38 14.08
N LEU A 491 -6.08 -17.17 13.68
CA LEU A 491 -5.35 -16.18 14.50
C LEU A 491 -6.28 -15.22 15.25
N LEU A 492 -7.57 -15.19 14.91
CA LEU A 492 -8.57 -14.35 15.57
C LEU A 492 -9.29 -15.11 16.70
N ASP A 493 -9.87 -14.34 17.62
CA ASP A 493 -10.82 -14.84 18.61
C ASP A 493 -12.11 -15.36 17.94
N GLU A 494 -12.78 -16.33 18.58
CA GLU A 494 -13.97 -17.03 18.03
C GLU A 494 -15.11 -16.09 17.61
N ASP A 495 -15.32 -15.01 18.37
CA ASP A 495 -16.34 -14.01 18.09
C ASP A 495 -16.03 -13.18 16.84
N LYS A 496 -14.76 -13.01 16.48
CA LYS A 496 -14.32 -12.34 15.24
C LYS A 496 -14.32 -13.29 14.05
N LYS A 497 -14.05 -14.59 14.25
CA LYS A 497 -14.10 -15.61 13.18
C LYS A 497 -15.46 -15.65 12.47
N LYS A 498 -16.55 -15.39 13.20
CA LYS A 498 -17.90 -15.34 12.62
C LYS A 498 -18.08 -14.27 11.54
N ASN A 499 -17.18 -13.29 11.43
CA ASN A 499 -17.21 -12.22 10.42
C ASN A 499 -16.46 -12.60 9.12
N ILE A 500 -15.90 -13.82 9.07
CA ILE A 500 -15.11 -14.32 7.96
C ILE A 500 -15.89 -15.39 7.19
N GLY A 501 -16.12 -15.14 5.90
CA GLY A 501 -16.75 -16.07 4.98
C GLY A 501 -15.73 -16.94 4.24
N LYS A 502 -16.08 -18.20 4.01
CA LYS A 502 -15.34 -19.12 3.13
C LYS A 502 -16.05 -19.26 1.79
N LEU A 503 -15.41 -18.80 0.72
CA LEU A 503 -15.97 -18.82 -0.62
C LEU A 503 -15.91 -20.22 -1.25
N ILE A 504 -14.93 -21.02 -0.83
CA ILE A 504 -14.83 -22.44 -1.19
C ILE A 504 -15.00 -23.24 0.10
N LYS A 505 -16.11 -23.97 0.23
CA LYS A 505 -16.45 -24.71 1.46
C LYS A 505 -15.59 -25.97 1.67
N ASN A 506 -15.20 -26.62 0.58
CA ASN A 506 -14.31 -27.79 0.62
C ASN A 506 -13.13 -27.60 -0.36
N PRO A 507 -12.13 -26.77 -0.02
CA PRO A 507 -10.98 -26.53 -0.89
C PRO A 507 -10.27 -27.83 -1.26
N ARG A 508 -10.19 -28.80 -0.32
CA ARG A 508 -9.55 -30.11 -0.52
C ARG A 508 -10.12 -30.89 -1.71
N GLU A 509 -11.42 -30.78 -2.00
CA GLU A 509 -12.00 -31.41 -3.18
C GLU A 509 -11.32 -30.89 -4.45
N MET A 510 -11.11 -29.58 -4.55
CA MET A 510 -10.49 -28.93 -5.71
C MET A 510 -8.99 -29.18 -5.78
N PHE A 511 -8.28 -29.17 -4.64
CA PHE A 511 -6.85 -29.51 -4.60
C PHE A 511 -6.57 -30.97 -4.97
N ASN A 512 -7.53 -31.89 -4.76
CA ASN A 512 -7.40 -33.29 -5.12
C ASN A 512 -7.80 -33.63 -6.57
N GLU A 513 -8.35 -32.68 -7.33
CA GLU A 513 -8.67 -32.91 -8.74
C GLU A 513 -7.38 -33.23 -9.53
N PRO A 514 -7.33 -34.35 -10.28
CA PRO A 514 -6.13 -34.79 -10.98
C PRO A 514 -5.54 -33.74 -11.92
N LEU A 515 -6.39 -32.94 -12.58
CA LEU A 515 -5.99 -31.86 -13.49
C LEU A 515 -5.25 -30.71 -12.79
N PHE A 516 -5.36 -30.58 -11.46
CA PHE A 516 -4.57 -29.64 -10.66
C PHE A 516 -3.43 -30.33 -9.93
N LYS A 517 -3.69 -31.48 -9.31
CA LYS A 517 -2.75 -32.18 -8.43
C LYS A 517 -1.64 -32.90 -9.18
N ASN A 518 -1.98 -33.66 -10.22
CA ASN A 518 -1.08 -34.60 -10.87
C ASN A 518 -0.47 -34.03 -12.16
N ARG A 519 -0.55 -32.71 -12.36
CA ARG A 519 -0.07 -32.03 -13.58
C ARG A 519 1.46 -31.98 -13.70
N VAL A 520 2.18 -32.19 -12.59
CA VAL A 520 3.65 -32.25 -12.56
C VAL A 520 4.07 -33.47 -11.76
N LYS A 521 4.94 -34.31 -12.32
CA LYS A 521 5.61 -35.38 -11.58
C LYS A 521 6.67 -34.76 -10.67
N ILE A 522 6.57 -34.98 -9.37
CA ILE A 522 7.58 -34.54 -8.41
C ILE A 522 8.64 -35.63 -8.28
N ASN A 523 9.91 -35.26 -8.38
CA ASN A 523 11.05 -36.16 -8.23
C ASN A 523 12.00 -35.62 -7.13
N TYR A 524 12.40 -36.52 -6.22
CA TYR A 524 13.27 -36.23 -5.08
C TYR A 524 14.65 -36.89 -5.16
N ASP A 525 15.01 -37.50 -6.29
CA ASP A 525 16.25 -38.28 -6.47
C ASP A 525 17.48 -37.41 -6.16
N LEU A 526 17.53 -36.18 -6.68
CA LEU A 526 18.59 -35.21 -6.36
C LEU A 526 18.60 -34.81 -4.88
N LEU A 527 17.43 -34.65 -4.26
CA LEU A 527 17.31 -34.27 -2.85
C LEU A 527 17.72 -35.40 -1.90
N ASP A 528 17.51 -36.65 -2.30
CA ASP A 528 17.84 -37.83 -1.50
C ASP A 528 19.35 -38.11 -1.43
N LEU A 529 20.15 -37.49 -2.31
CA LEU A 529 21.61 -37.45 -2.22
C LEU A 529 22.11 -36.52 -1.10
N GLY A 530 21.23 -35.68 -0.52
CA GLY A 530 21.60 -34.62 0.39
C GLY A 530 22.12 -33.40 -0.37
N LYS A 531 23.17 -32.75 0.15
CA LYS A 531 23.74 -31.58 -0.50
C LYS A 531 24.51 -31.97 -1.77
N ILE A 532 24.20 -31.32 -2.87
CA ILE A 532 24.86 -31.52 -4.17
C ILE A 532 25.65 -30.27 -4.60
N ASP A 533 26.59 -30.46 -5.52
CA ASP A 533 27.33 -29.39 -6.19
C ASP A 533 26.78 -29.12 -7.60
N TYR A 534 27.41 -28.19 -8.31
CA TYR A 534 27.03 -27.82 -9.67
C TYR A 534 27.24 -28.97 -10.67
N ASP A 535 28.30 -29.77 -10.49
CA ASP A 535 28.65 -30.86 -11.42
C ASP A 535 27.61 -31.97 -11.40
N TYR A 536 27.13 -32.34 -10.19
CA TYR A 536 26.04 -33.29 -10.05
C TYR A 536 24.74 -32.78 -10.69
N LEU A 537 24.37 -31.52 -10.45
CA LEU A 537 23.17 -30.93 -11.04
C LEU A 537 23.27 -30.91 -12.58
N LEU A 538 24.43 -30.51 -13.10
CA LEU A 538 24.72 -30.45 -14.52
C LEU A 538 24.63 -31.82 -15.19
N ASN A 539 25.27 -32.84 -14.62
CA ASN A 539 25.25 -34.21 -15.14
C ASN A 539 23.84 -34.78 -15.14
N HIS A 540 23.08 -34.57 -14.05
CA HIS A 540 21.69 -34.97 -14.01
C HIS A 540 20.86 -34.26 -15.09
N MET A 541 21.08 -32.97 -15.32
CA MET A 541 20.43 -32.23 -16.41
C MET A 541 20.76 -32.83 -17.78
N LYS A 542 22.03 -33.18 -18.06
CA LYS A 542 22.47 -33.81 -19.31
C LYS A 542 21.73 -35.14 -19.56
N GLU A 543 21.55 -35.94 -18.51
CA GLU A 543 20.89 -37.25 -18.58
C GLU A 543 19.36 -37.17 -18.73
N ASN A 544 18.73 -36.12 -18.16
CA ASN A 544 17.27 -36.04 -18.01
C ASN A 544 16.58 -34.97 -18.89
N ILE A 545 17.34 -34.23 -19.71
CA ILE A 545 16.77 -33.17 -20.56
C ILE A 545 15.86 -33.69 -21.67
N GLY A 546 16.14 -34.88 -22.22
CA GLY A 546 15.35 -35.54 -23.26
C GLY A 546 14.96 -34.61 -24.42
N ASN A 547 13.67 -34.63 -24.77
CA ASN A 547 13.07 -33.78 -25.82
C ASN A 547 12.46 -32.48 -25.30
N HIS A 548 12.65 -32.16 -24.01
CA HIS A 548 12.07 -30.97 -23.40
C HIS A 548 12.65 -29.71 -24.05
N LYS A 549 11.81 -28.69 -24.27
CA LYS A 549 12.23 -27.45 -24.94
C LYS A 549 12.39 -26.32 -23.96
N LYS A 550 11.62 -26.28 -22.88
CA LYS A 550 11.61 -25.18 -21.90
C LYS A 550 11.98 -25.69 -20.52
N ILE A 551 13.12 -25.23 -20.00
CA ILE A 551 13.69 -25.69 -18.73
C ILE A 551 13.79 -24.51 -17.77
N LEU A 552 13.38 -24.72 -16.52
CA LEU A 552 13.56 -23.74 -15.46
C LEU A 552 14.51 -24.31 -14.40
N VAL A 553 15.55 -23.56 -14.06
CA VAL A 553 16.47 -23.88 -12.95
C VAL A 553 16.42 -22.72 -11.97
N GLU A 554 15.93 -22.97 -10.75
CA GLU A 554 15.76 -21.94 -9.73
C GLU A 554 16.70 -22.17 -8.54
N PHE A 555 17.44 -21.11 -8.18
CA PHE A 555 18.32 -21.08 -7.02
C PHE A 555 17.81 -20.10 -5.96
N ILE A 556 18.06 -20.41 -4.69
CA ILE A 556 17.71 -19.50 -3.58
C ILE A 556 18.67 -18.30 -3.58
N ARG A 557 19.97 -18.54 -3.81
CA ARG A 557 21.00 -17.49 -3.88
C ARG A 557 21.21 -17.04 -5.31
N LYS A 558 21.24 -15.71 -5.50
CA LYS A 558 21.57 -15.09 -6.79
C LYS A 558 22.95 -15.50 -7.31
N LYS A 559 23.95 -15.57 -6.41
CA LYS A 559 25.31 -16.00 -6.75
C LYS A 559 25.35 -17.41 -7.36
N ASP A 560 24.51 -18.33 -6.87
CA ASP A 560 24.48 -19.69 -7.41
C ASP A 560 23.83 -19.73 -8.80
N ALA A 561 22.78 -18.94 -9.01
CA ALA A 561 22.18 -18.75 -10.34
C ALA A 561 23.21 -18.18 -11.35
N GLU A 562 24.03 -17.22 -10.94
CA GLU A 562 25.06 -16.62 -11.79
C GLU A 562 26.18 -17.60 -12.12
N ASN A 563 26.70 -18.32 -11.12
CA ASN A 563 27.73 -19.34 -11.32
C ASN A 563 27.24 -20.45 -12.25
N PHE A 564 26.03 -20.95 -12.01
CA PHE A 564 25.47 -22.03 -12.83
C PHE A 564 25.15 -21.57 -14.26
N PHE A 565 24.81 -20.29 -14.44
CA PHE A 565 24.69 -19.68 -15.78
C PHE A 565 26.01 -19.70 -16.54
N LYS A 566 27.14 -19.40 -15.90
CA LYS A 566 28.47 -19.51 -16.55
C LYS A 566 28.74 -20.95 -16.98
N ILE A 567 28.61 -21.90 -16.05
CA ILE A 567 28.83 -23.33 -16.29
C ILE A 567 27.99 -23.82 -17.48
N LEU A 568 26.69 -23.49 -17.52
CA LEU A 568 25.80 -23.94 -18.59
C LEU A 568 26.15 -23.35 -19.98
N ASN A 569 26.73 -22.15 -20.04
CA ASN A 569 27.13 -21.54 -21.32
C ASN A 569 28.40 -22.15 -21.92
N GLU A 570 29.24 -22.80 -21.11
CA GLU A 570 30.47 -23.48 -21.56
C GLU A 570 30.18 -24.90 -22.09
N GLU A 571 28.96 -25.39 -21.93
CA GLU A 571 28.60 -26.78 -22.15
C GLU A 571 27.94 -27.02 -23.52
N GLU A 572 28.66 -27.72 -24.41
CA GLU A 572 28.28 -27.86 -25.83
C GLU A 572 26.88 -28.46 -26.06
N ILE A 573 26.45 -29.38 -25.20
CA ILE A 573 25.14 -30.04 -25.29
C ILE A 573 23.97 -29.04 -25.18
N PHE A 574 24.20 -27.89 -24.55
CA PHE A 574 23.20 -26.84 -24.37
C PHE A 574 23.29 -25.73 -25.44
N ASN A 575 24.22 -25.79 -26.40
CA ASN A 575 24.36 -24.80 -27.48
C ASN A 575 23.08 -24.60 -28.34
N GLN A 576 22.21 -25.62 -28.37
CA GLN A 576 20.91 -25.54 -29.05
C GLN A 576 19.82 -24.81 -28.25
N TYR A 577 20.08 -24.46 -26.99
CA TYR A 577 19.17 -23.73 -26.12
C TYR A 577 19.55 -22.26 -26.07
N ASN A 578 18.53 -21.40 -26.07
CA ASN A 578 18.69 -20.02 -25.62
C ASN A 578 18.79 -20.02 -24.09
N ILE A 579 19.99 -19.86 -23.53
CA ILE A 579 20.22 -19.83 -22.09
C ILE A 579 20.01 -18.40 -21.59
N LEU A 580 19.09 -18.23 -20.64
CA LEU A 580 18.71 -16.95 -20.08
C LEU A 580 18.88 -16.99 -18.56
N ILE A 581 19.27 -15.86 -17.97
CA ILE A 581 19.27 -15.67 -16.52
C ILE A 581 18.32 -14.53 -16.11
N LEU A 582 17.63 -14.71 -14.98
CA LEU A 582 16.79 -13.70 -14.35
C LEU A 582 16.86 -13.73 -12.80
N THR A 583 17.28 -12.64 -12.21
CA THR A 583 17.54 -12.46 -10.78
C THR A 583 16.81 -11.23 -10.23
N GLY A 584 16.86 -11.05 -8.91
CA GLY A 584 16.30 -9.87 -8.22
C GLY A 584 16.97 -8.54 -8.54
N ASP A 585 18.16 -8.54 -9.17
CA ASP A 585 18.89 -7.31 -9.54
C ASP A 585 18.60 -6.84 -10.96
N ASP A 586 17.92 -7.68 -11.76
CA ASP A 586 17.54 -7.33 -13.11
C ASP A 586 16.43 -6.27 -13.11
N ASN A 587 16.58 -5.27 -13.96
CA ASN A 587 15.61 -4.21 -14.12
C ASN A 587 14.31 -4.70 -14.81
N LEU A 588 13.29 -3.84 -14.81
CA LEU A 588 11.96 -4.16 -15.36
C LEU A 588 12.00 -4.48 -16.86
N ARG A 589 12.89 -3.83 -17.61
CA ARG A 589 13.07 -4.02 -19.06
C ARG A 589 13.57 -5.43 -19.34
N ARG A 590 14.66 -5.82 -18.68
CA ARG A 590 15.25 -7.16 -18.79
C ARG A 590 14.24 -8.24 -18.40
N LYS A 591 13.55 -8.07 -17.27
CA LYS A 591 12.47 -8.99 -16.84
C LYS A 591 11.41 -9.16 -17.93
N SER A 592 10.96 -8.05 -18.53
CA SER A 592 9.96 -8.08 -19.60
C SER A 592 10.47 -8.72 -20.90
N GLN A 593 11.75 -8.52 -21.25
CA GLN A 593 12.38 -9.13 -22.42
C GLN A 593 12.48 -10.66 -22.26
N VAL A 594 13.01 -11.14 -21.13
CA VAL A 594 13.12 -12.58 -20.83
C VAL A 594 11.76 -13.27 -20.94
N ILE A 595 10.74 -12.71 -20.30
CA ILE A 595 9.40 -13.30 -20.29
C ILE A 595 8.83 -13.38 -21.71
N ARG A 596 8.97 -12.32 -22.53
CA ARG A 596 8.51 -12.34 -23.92
C ARG A 596 9.22 -13.39 -24.78
N GLN A 597 10.51 -13.64 -24.54
CA GLN A 597 11.25 -14.68 -25.26
C GLN A 597 10.73 -16.08 -24.93
N ILE A 598 10.27 -16.30 -23.70
CA ILE A 598 9.73 -17.58 -23.23
C ILE A 598 8.26 -17.76 -23.64
N SER A 599 7.46 -16.68 -23.59
CA SER A 599 6.01 -16.70 -23.84
C SER A 599 5.62 -16.47 -25.31
N GLY A 600 6.58 -16.35 -26.22
CA GLY A 600 6.32 -16.06 -27.64
C GLY A 600 5.58 -17.17 -28.39
N GLU A 601 5.02 -16.83 -29.55
CA GLU A 601 4.25 -17.75 -30.43
C GLU A 601 5.11 -18.90 -31.00
N VAL A 602 6.42 -18.66 -31.18
CA VAL A 602 7.37 -19.69 -31.61
C VAL A 602 8.00 -20.34 -30.39
N ILE A 603 7.81 -21.66 -30.25
CA ILE A 603 8.45 -22.45 -29.18
C ILE A 603 9.94 -22.58 -29.47
N LYS A 604 10.75 -21.71 -28.86
CA LYS A 604 12.22 -21.83 -28.85
C LYS A 604 12.67 -22.76 -27.73
N LYS A 605 13.74 -23.53 -27.98
CA LYS A 605 14.47 -24.24 -26.93
C LYS A 605 15.09 -23.19 -26.00
N THR A 606 14.76 -23.22 -24.71
CA THR A 606 15.14 -22.18 -23.75
C THR A 606 15.39 -22.77 -22.37
N ILE A 607 16.50 -22.39 -21.76
CA ILE A 607 16.80 -22.66 -20.35
C ILE A 607 16.74 -21.33 -19.63
N LEU A 608 15.85 -21.20 -18.66
CA LEU A 608 15.81 -20.06 -17.76
C LEU A 608 16.45 -20.46 -16.43
N ILE A 609 17.56 -19.81 -16.09
CA ILE A 609 18.15 -19.86 -14.76
C ILE A 609 17.63 -18.66 -13.99
N ALA A 610 17.10 -18.87 -12.79
CA ALA A 610 16.48 -17.80 -12.04
C ALA A 610 16.80 -17.83 -10.55
N SER A 611 16.73 -16.67 -9.92
CA SER A 611 16.45 -16.62 -8.48
C SER A 611 14.93 -16.71 -8.25
N GLN A 612 14.48 -16.53 -7.01
CA GLN A 612 13.07 -16.55 -6.60
C GLN A 612 12.13 -15.53 -7.29
N VAL A 613 12.62 -14.73 -8.25
CA VAL A 613 11.85 -13.72 -8.99
C VAL A 613 10.80 -14.28 -9.93
N VAL A 614 10.83 -15.59 -10.20
CA VAL A 614 9.88 -16.31 -11.06
C VAL A 614 8.75 -17.00 -10.28
N GLU A 615 8.91 -17.18 -8.96
CA GLU A 615 7.93 -17.85 -8.11
C GLU A 615 6.61 -17.08 -8.09
N ALA A 616 6.68 -15.75 -7.93
CA ALA A 616 5.54 -14.88 -7.94
C ALA A 616 5.49 -14.05 -9.23
N GLY A 617 4.41 -14.26 -9.98
CA GLY A 617 3.97 -13.26 -10.93
C GLY A 617 4.73 -13.16 -12.23
N VAL A 618 5.17 -14.33 -12.72
CA VAL A 618 5.66 -14.50 -14.07
C VAL A 618 4.77 -15.53 -14.77
N ASP A 619 4.15 -15.15 -15.89
CA ASP A 619 3.26 -16.04 -16.65
C ASP A 619 4.08 -16.84 -17.67
N ILE A 620 4.76 -17.87 -17.18
CA ILE A 620 5.54 -18.83 -17.98
C ILE A 620 5.00 -20.25 -17.80
N ASP A 621 5.18 -21.08 -18.83
CA ASP A 621 4.82 -22.49 -18.83
C ASP A 621 6.00 -23.33 -19.36
N MET A 622 6.70 -23.97 -18.43
CA MET A 622 7.94 -24.73 -18.65
C MET A 622 7.64 -26.23 -18.71
N ASP A 623 8.54 -27.01 -19.32
CA ASP A 623 8.38 -28.46 -19.48
C ASP A 623 8.96 -29.19 -18.26
N ILE A 624 10.16 -28.79 -17.85
CA ILE A 624 10.93 -29.38 -16.75
C ILE A 624 11.42 -28.28 -15.80
N GLY A 625 11.42 -28.57 -14.51
CA GLY A 625 11.89 -27.68 -13.46
C GLY A 625 12.96 -28.32 -12.57
N TYR A 626 13.97 -27.55 -12.21
CA TYR A 626 14.96 -27.84 -11.18
C TYR A 626 14.89 -26.75 -10.12
N LYS A 627 14.74 -27.10 -8.84
CA LYS A 627 14.62 -26.12 -7.75
C LYS A 627 15.47 -26.46 -6.54
N ASP A 628 16.27 -25.49 -6.12
CA ASP A 628 16.96 -25.47 -4.83
C ASP A 628 15.94 -25.29 -3.69
N ILE A 629 15.90 -26.24 -2.75
CA ILE A 629 14.79 -26.36 -1.80
C ILE A 629 14.74 -25.25 -0.75
N SER A 630 13.56 -24.67 -0.57
CA SER A 630 13.30 -23.56 0.36
C SER A 630 12.10 -23.88 1.26
N MET A 631 11.12 -22.96 1.35
CA MET A 631 9.88 -23.17 2.09
C MET A 631 8.78 -23.75 1.19
N LEU A 632 7.86 -24.50 1.78
CA LEU A 632 6.90 -25.32 1.04
C LEU A 632 5.97 -24.53 0.09
N GLU A 633 5.60 -23.31 0.44
CA GLU A 633 4.79 -22.43 -0.42
C GLU A 633 5.55 -21.95 -1.67
N ASN A 634 6.87 -21.77 -1.56
CA ASN A 634 7.73 -21.41 -2.68
C ASN A 634 7.86 -22.60 -3.65
N GLU A 635 7.88 -23.83 -3.12
CA GLU A 635 7.86 -25.05 -3.93
C GLU A 635 6.55 -25.16 -4.73
N GLU A 636 5.40 -24.91 -4.10
CA GLU A 636 4.11 -24.92 -4.80
C GLU A 636 4.00 -23.82 -5.86
N GLN A 637 4.53 -22.63 -5.58
CA GLN A 637 4.58 -21.53 -6.55
C GLN A 637 5.47 -21.87 -7.76
N PHE A 638 6.61 -22.51 -7.52
CA PHE A 638 7.49 -23.02 -8.57
C PHE A 638 6.79 -24.07 -9.44
N LEU A 639 6.15 -25.07 -8.82
CA LEU A 639 5.33 -26.04 -9.55
C LEU A 639 4.27 -25.34 -10.40
N GLY A 640 3.73 -24.19 -9.96
CA GLY A 640 2.83 -23.30 -10.72
C GLY A 640 3.34 -22.78 -12.06
N ARG A 641 4.64 -22.98 -12.36
CA ARG A 641 5.33 -22.57 -13.60
C ARG A 641 5.69 -23.75 -14.51
N ILE A 642 5.59 -24.99 -14.01
CA ILE A 642 5.89 -26.22 -14.74
C ILE A 642 4.57 -26.89 -15.16
N GLY A 643 4.40 -27.26 -16.43
CA GLY A 643 3.16 -27.90 -16.92
C GLY A 643 1.89 -27.09 -16.62
N ARG A 644 1.97 -25.76 -16.69
CA ARG A 644 0.93 -24.82 -16.21
C ARG A 644 -0.38 -24.91 -17.01
N SER A 645 -0.29 -25.22 -18.31
CA SER A 645 -1.46 -25.38 -19.18
C SER A 645 -2.19 -26.72 -19.00
N ALA A 646 -1.60 -27.68 -18.28
CA ALA A 646 -2.07 -29.07 -18.17
C ALA A 646 -2.22 -29.80 -19.53
N LEU A 647 -1.53 -29.31 -20.57
CA LEU A 647 -1.48 -29.95 -21.91
C LEU A 647 -0.28 -30.89 -22.08
N LYS A 648 0.65 -30.90 -21.11
CA LYS A 648 1.91 -31.67 -21.16
C LYS A 648 1.80 -32.86 -20.22
N ASN A 649 2.02 -34.06 -20.75
CA ASN A 649 1.88 -35.32 -19.99
C ASN A 649 3.21 -35.77 -19.32
N ASP A 650 4.32 -35.12 -19.66
CA ASP A 650 5.69 -35.47 -19.26
C ASP A 650 6.34 -34.40 -18.36
N ALA A 651 5.56 -33.47 -17.82
CA ALA A 651 6.09 -32.39 -16.99
C ALA A 651 6.63 -32.91 -15.65
N VAL A 652 7.89 -32.57 -15.34
CA VAL A 652 8.60 -33.07 -14.15
C VAL A 652 9.32 -31.93 -13.42
N ALA A 653 9.32 -32.00 -12.09
CA ALA A 653 10.07 -31.09 -11.23
C ALA A 653 11.01 -31.88 -10.32
N TYR A 654 12.31 -31.55 -10.40
CA TYR A 654 13.38 -32.08 -9.57
C TYR A 654 13.72 -31.07 -8.48
N PHE A 655 13.80 -31.54 -7.24
CA PHE A 655 14.21 -30.74 -6.09
C PHE A 655 15.62 -31.14 -5.68
N PHE A 656 16.47 -30.16 -5.37
CA PHE A 656 17.86 -30.36 -4.94
C PHE A 656 18.22 -29.47 -3.75
N ASP A 657 19.29 -29.81 -3.04
CA ASP A 657 19.78 -29.06 -1.87
C ASP A 657 21.20 -28.56 -2.13
N MET A 658 21.37 -27.25 -2.25
CA MET A 658 22.69 -26.64 -2.48
C MET A 658 22.96 -25.50 -1.51
N ALA A 659 21.99 -24.60 -1.32
CA ALA A 659 22.12 -23.48 -0.40
C ALA A 659 21.68 -23.83 1.03
N ASP A 660 22.29 -23.17 2.02
CA ASP A 660 21.74 -23.16 3.38
C ASP A 660 20.69 -22.06 3.50
N GLU A 661 19.42 -22.45 3.42
CA GLU A 661 18.29 -21.53 3.40
C GLU A 661 18.18 -20.72 4.70
N LYS A 662 18.78 -21.19 5.81
CA LYS A 662 18.78 -20.49 7.13
C LYS A 662 19.49 -19.15 7.07
N LYS A 663 20.41 -18.97 6.11
CA LYS A 663 21.09 -17.68 5.87
C LYS A 663 20.20 -16.65 5.18
N ILE A 664 19.07 -17.08 4.61
CA ILE A 664 18.17 -16.26 3.80
C ILE A 664 16.82 -16.11 4.50
N TYR A 665 16.34 -17.19 5.08
CA TYR A 665 15.17 -17.25 5.93
C TYR A 665 15.59 -17.54 7.36
N LYS A 666 15.66 -16.51 8.20
CA LYS A 666 16.03 -16.63 9.62
C LYS A 666 15.19 -17.67 10.40
N ASN A 667 13.99 -17.98 9.88
CA ASN A 667 13.03 -18.89 10.48
C ASN A 667 12.98 -20.28 9.82
N ALA A 668 13.77 -20.54 8.78
CA ALA A 668 13.79 -21.84 8.13
C ALA A 668 14.35 -22.91 9.08
N GLN A 669 13.58 -23.99 9.22
CA GLN A 669 13.96 -25.18 9.96
C GLN A 669 13.68 -26.36 9.03
N ASP A 670 14.46 -27.42 9.16
CA ASP A 670 14.34 -28.61 8.32
C ASP A 670 12.91 -29.21 8.35
N ILE A 671 12.17 -29.01 9.46
CA ILE A 671 10.76 -29.40 9.60
C ILE A 671 9.80 -28.64 8.66
N LEU A 672 10.20 -27.49 8.14
CA LEU A 672 9.42 -26.64 7.23
C LEU A 672 9.84 -26.81 5.75
N THR A 673 10.89 -27.58 5.47
CA THR A 673 11.43 -27.76 4.11
C THR A 673 11.25 -29.20 3.61
N LEU A 674 11.55 -29.44 2.33
CA LEU A 674 11.46 -30.78 1.72
C LEU A 674 12.49 -31.79 2.25
N ARG A 675 13.44 -31.36 3.11
CA ARG A 675 14.30 -32.31 3.87
C ARG A 675 13.47 -33.21 4.78
N ASN A 676 12.34 -32.70 5.28
CA ASN A 676 11.38 -33.49 6.03
C ASN A 676 10.41 -34.23 5.09
N LYS A 677 10.36 -35.57 5.21
CA LYS A 677 9.49 -36.43 4.39
C LYS A 677 8.00 -36.13 4.56
N ASP A 678 7.55 -35.63 5.70
CA ASP A 678 6.16 -35.19 5.89
C ASP A 678 5.82 -33.98 5.03
N ARG A 679 6.78 -33.05 4.82
CA ARG A 679 6.60 -31.90 3.93
C ARG A 679 6.53 -32.32 2.47
N ARG A 680 7.29 -33.34 2.07
CA ARG A 680 7.16 -33.97 0.73
C ARG A 680 5.74 -34.49 0.53
N LYS A 681 5.22 -35.25 1.51
CA LYS A 681 3.82 -35.72 1.50
C LYS A 681 2.82 -34.55 1.44
N ASN A 682 3.07 -33.45 2.14
CA ASN A 682 2.23 -32.26 2.06
C ASN A 682 2.22 -31.65 0.64
N LEU A 683 3.37 -31.56 -0.03
CA LEU A 683 3.47 -31.05 -1.41
C LEU A 683 2.79 -31.96 -2.44
N GLU A 684 2.94 -33.28 -2.29
CA GLU A 684 2.30 -34.28 -3.16
C GLU A 684 0.79 -34.32 -2.98
N THR A 685 0.33 -34.28 -1.72
CA THR A 685 -1.10 -34.31 -1.40
C THR A 685 -1.79 -32.96 -1.57
N LYS A 686 -1.01 -31.88 -1.71
CA LYS A 686 -1.46 -30.48 -1.68
C LYS A 686 -2.19 -30.13 -0.37
N ASP A 687 -1.89 -30.84 0.72
CA ASP A 687 -2.40 -30.54 2.06
C ASP A 687 -1.35 -29.78 2.87
N PHE A 688 -1.46 -28.46 2.87
CA PHE A 688 -0.57 -27.56 3.61
C PHE A 688 -1.06 -27.25 5.03
N SER A 689 -2.17 -27.86 5.49
CA SER A 689 -2.81 -27.52 6.77
C SER A 689 -1.84 -27.65 7.94
N ILE A 690 -1.09 -28.76 8.01
CA ILE A 690 -0.11 -29.03 9.07
C ILE A 690 1.09 -28.09 8.94
N TYR A 691 1.57 -27.88 7.72
CA TYR A 691 2.69 -26.99 7.45
C TYR A 691 2.44 -25.58 7.99
N PHE A 692 1.28 -25.00 7.66
CA PHE A 692 0.95 -23.68 8.18
C PHE A 692 0.49 -23.72 9.63
N ALA A 693 -0.11 -24.79 10.14
CA ALA A 693 -0.37 -24.92 11.58
C ALA A 693 0.95 -24.82 12.37
N LEU A 694 2.04 -25.41 11.88
CA LEU A 694 3.37 -25.27 12.48
C LEU A 694 3.91 -23.84 12.36
N LYS A 695 3.73 -23.16 11.21
CA LYS A 695 4.07 -21.74 11.08
C LYS A 695 3.27 -20.84 12.01
N LEU A 696 1.96 -21.06 12.12
CA LEU A 696 1.06 -20.30 12.99
C LEU A 696 1.34 -20.58 14.46
N GLN A 697 1.62 -21.85 14.82
CA GLN A 697 2.04 -22.21 16.16
C GLN A 697 3.39 -21.59 16.49
N LYS A 698 4.32 -21.55 15.55
CA LYS A 698 5.58 -20.81 15.69
C LYS A 698 5.31 -19.32 15.84
N ALA A 699 4.51 -18.68 15.00
CA ALA A 699 4.11 -17.28 15.19
C ALA A 699 3.39 -17.03 16.55
N LYS A 700 2.72 -18.04 17.12
CA LYS A 700 2.12 -18.00 18.46
C LYS A 700 3.10 -18.34 19.60
N ASN A 701 4.18 -19.10 19.34
CA ASN A 701 5.15 -19.59 20.33
C ASN A 701 6.45 -18.75 20.32
N ASP A 702 6.99 -18.44 19.13
CA ASP A 702 7.78 -17.23 18.81
C ASP A 702 6.86 -15.98 18.86
N ARG A 703 5.94 -15.95 19.83
CA ARG A 703 5.67 -14.72 20.53
C ARG A 703 7.03 -14.21 20.99
N ASP A 704 7.64 -13.37 20.16
CA ASP A 704 8.19 -12.14 20.66
C ASP A 704 7.04 -11.46 21.42
N GLU A 705 6.79 -11.90 22.66
CA GLU A 705 5.79 -11.31 23.55
C GLU A 705 6.01 -9.79 23.52
N TYR A 706 7.27 -9.38 23.47
CA TYR A 706 7.70 -8.02 23.26
C TYR A 706 7.23 -7.35 21.97
N ALA A 707 7.31 -7.95 20.77
CA ALA A 707 6.97 -7.25 19.53
C ALA A 707 5.47 -6.93 19.44
N TYR A 708 4.60 -7.92 19.64
CA TYR A 708 3.14 -7.71 19.66
C TYR A 708 2.71 -6.88 20.87
N ILE A 709 3.27 -7.10 22.08
CA ILE A 709 2.98 -6.24 23.24
C ILE A 709 3.44 -4.80 22.97
N ASN A 710 4.57 -4.61 22.28
CA ASN A 710 5.03 -3.27 21.90
C ASN A 710 4.10 -2.65 20.86
N PHE A 711 3.62 -3.41 19.89
CA PHE A 711 2.60 -2.96 18.95
C PHE A 711 1.31 -2.52 19.66
N GLU A 712 0.78 -3.33 20.57
CA GLU A 712 -0.37 -2.98 21.41
C GLU A 712 -0.10 -1.74 22.28
N LYS A 713 1.07 -1.67 22.92
CA LYS A 713 1.48 -0.48 23.71
C LYS A 713 1.57 0.76 22.83
N ASP A 714 2.11 0.64 21.62
CA ASP A 714 2.24 1.74 20.68
C ASP A 714 0.86 2.18 20.15
N LEU A 715 -0.10 1.25 19.95
CA LEU A 715 -1.50 1.56 19.65
C LEU A 715 -2.16 2.35 20.80
N ILE A 716 -2.03 1.90 22.04
CA ILE A 716 -2.58 2.58 23.24
C ILE A 716 -2.03 4.01 23.38
N LYS A 717 -0.75 4.18 23.01
CA LYS A 717 -0.04 5.46 23.00
C LYS A 717 -0.26 6.30 21.74
N LEU A 718 -0.86 5.70 20.70
CA LEU A 718 -0.96 6.27 19.35
C LEU A 718 0.42 6.72 18.82
N ASN A 719 1.43 5.84 18.94
CA ASN A 719 2.74 6.06 18.33
C ASN A 719 2.70 5.69 16.84
N PHE A 720 2.15 6.59 16.02
CA PHE A 720 1.95 6.36 14.59
C PHE A 720 3.23 5.99 13.84
N GLU A 721 4.39 6.54 14.22
CA GLU A 721 5.67 6.26 13.57
C GLU A 721 6.14 4.81 13.81
N LYS A 722 6.09 4.34 15.05
CA LYS A 722 6.45 2.96 15.38
C LYS A 722 5.47 1.96 14.79
N ILE A 723 4.17 2.25 14.85
CA ILE A 723 3.13 1.42 14.22
C ILE A 723 3.37 1.35 12.70
N SER A 724 3.64 2.50 12.06
CA SER A 724 3.95 2.56 10.63
C SER A 724 5.14 1.66 10.29
N LYS A 725 6.23 1.76 11.05
CA LYS A 725 7.44 0.95 10.83
C LYS A 725 7.21 -0.54 11.09
N HIS A 726 6.44 -0.87 12.13
CA HIS A 726 6.12 -2.26 12.46
C HIS A 726 5.28 -2.93 11.35
N MET A 727 4.32 -2.20 10.77
CA MET A 727 3.43 -2.71 9.71
C MET A 727 4.03 -2.65 8.29
N GLU A 728 5.33 -2.39 8.15
CA GLU A 728 6.02 -2.44 6.85
C GLU A 728 6.12 -3.89 6.35
N LEU A 729 5.46 -4.17 5.22
CA LEU A 729 5.42 -5.51 4.62
C LEU A 729 6.79 -6.02 4.15
N ILE A 730 7.71 -5.11 3.83
CA ILE A 730 9.05 -5.42 3.34
C ILE A 730 10.05 -4.82 4.32
N ASP A 731 10.78 -5.67 5.03
CA ASP A 731 11.90 -5.26 5.89
C ASP A 731 13.16 -5.07 5.04
N ASP A 732 13.27 -3.93 4.37
CA ASP A 732 14.46 -3.60 3.58
C ASP A 732 15.49 -2.83 4.41
N ASN A 733 16.07 -3.51 5.41
CA ASN A 733 17.20 -2.97 6.19
C ASN A 733 18.46 -2.79 5.32
N ARG A 734 18.46 -3.30 4.09
CA ARG A 734 19.52 -3.04 3.11
C ARG A 734 19.26 -1.63 2.58
N GLN A 735 20.07 -0.66 3.00
CA GLN A 735 20.06 0.67 2.39
C GLN A 735 20.40 0.51 0.90
N MET A 736 19.39 0.44 0.04
CA MET A 736 19.57 0.28 -1.41
C MET A 736 19.86 1.63 -2.06
N ILE A 737 20.75 1.62 -3.04
CA ILE A 737 21.10 2.76 -3.90
C ILE A 737 20.66 2.43 -5.33
N GLU A 738 20.05 3.40 -6.00
CA GLU A 738 19.64 3.29 -7.40
C GLU A 738 20.75 3.87 -8.28
N LEU A 739 21.41 3.02 -9.07
CA LEU A 739 22.37 3.42 -10.10
C LEU A 739 21.64 3.72 -11.40
N PHE A 740 21.76 4.93 -11.91
CA PHE A 740 21.41 5.31 -13.27
C PHE A 740 22.66 5.14 -14.15
N LEU A 741 22.65 4.12 -14.99
CA LEU A 741 23.74 3.85 -15.93
C LEU A 741 23.42 4.50 -17.27
N ASN A 742 24.16 5.54 -17.63
CA ASN A 742 23.98 6.23 -18.91
C ASN A 742 24.40 5.34 -20.08
N ARG A 743 23.51 5.23 -21.08
CA ARG A 743 23.71 4.47 -22.31
C ARG A 743 22.69 4.86 -23.37
N ASN A 744 22.87 4.37 -24.60
CA ASN A 744 21.89 4.54 -25.66
C ASN A 744 21.07 3.26 -25.80
N LEU A 745 19.76 3.36 -25.59
CA LEU A 745 18.83 2.23 -25.72
C LEU A 745 17.94 2.40 -26.94
N ARG A 746 17.70 1.30 -27.67
CA ARG A 746 16.68 1.26 -28.70
C ARG A 746 15.38 0.69 -28.13
N ILE A 747 14.36 1.53 -27.97
CA ILE A 747 13.04 1.18 -27.41
C ILE A 747 11.96 1.47 -28.45
N ASN A 748 11.19 0.46 -28.84
CA ASN A 748 10.13 0.56 -29.86
C ASN A 748 10.61 1.18 -31.19
N GLY A 749 11.84 0.84 -31.60
CA GLY A 749 12.45 1.36 -32.82
C GLY A 749 13.10 2.74 -32.71
N LYS A 750 12.86 3.48 -31.62
CA LYS A 750 13.46 4.79 -31.34
C LYS A 750 14.72 4.66 -30.49
N GLU A 751 15.73 5.46 -30.80
CA GLU A 751 16.93 5.60 -29.97
C GLU A 751 16.64 6.58 -28.82
N ILE A 752 17.04 6.20 -27.61
CA ILE A 752 16.83 6.96 -26.38
C ILE A 752 18.18 7.05 -25.67
N LYS A 753 18.66 8.26 -25.43
CA LYS A 753 19.92 8.50 -24.73
C LYS A 753 19.67 8.72 -23.24
N GLY A 754 20.39 7.98 -22.40
CA GLY A 754 20.29 8.07 -20.94
C GLY A 754 20.62 9.48 -20.42
N SER A 755 21.66 10.12 -20.97
CA SER A 755 22.12 11.46 -20.58
C SER A 755 21.06 12.53 -20.83
N GLU A 756 20.32 12.42 -21.95
CA GLU A 756 19.19 13.32 -22.23
C GLU A 756 18.07 13.16 -21.19
N ILE A 757 17.76 11.93 -20.77
CA ILE A 757 16.76 11.68 -19.72
C ILE A 757 17.24 12.20 -18.37
N TRP A 758 18.51 11.96 -18.01
CA TRP A 758 19.10 12.44 -16.76
C TRP A 758 19.04 13.97 -16.68
N ASN A 759 19.51 14.66 -17.70
CA ASN A 759 19.50 16.13 -17.76
C ASN A 759 18.07 16.70 -17.70
N GLN A 760 17.11 16.05 -18.34
CA GLN A 760 15.70 16.46 -18.21
C GLN A 760 15.17 16.27 -16.79
N TYR A 761 15.57 15.20 -16.09
CA TYR A 761 15.19 14.95 -14.71
C TYR A 761 15.81 15.97 -13.74
N THR A 762 17.11 16.26 -13.88
CA THR A 762 17.82 17.24 -13.02
C THR A 762 17.27 18.65 -13.22
N ASN A 763 17.06 19.08 -14.47
CA ASN A 763 16.48 20.39 -14.79
C ASN A 763 15.08 20.56 -14.17
N LEU A 764 14.25 19.50 -14.15
CA LEU A 764 12.93 19.55 -13.49
C LEU A 764 13.05 19.72 -11.97
N ILE A 765 14.04 19.09 -11.33
CA ILE A 765 14.27 19.23 -9.89
C ILE A 765 14.70 20.66 -9.55
N GLU A 766 15.59 21.23 -10.35
CA GLU A 766 16.15 22.56 -10.12
C GLU A 766 15.18 23.70 -10.44
N ASN A 767 14.19 23.46 -11.30
CA ASN A 767 13.19 24.47 -11.65
C ASN A 767 12.31 24.83 -10.44
N LYS A 768 12.48 26.04 -9.91
CA LYS A 768 11.71 26.58 -8.76
C LYS A 768 10.45 27.34 -9.15
N ASP A 769 10.33 27.72 -10.42
CA ASP A 769 9.25 28.57 -10.93
C ASP A 769 8.08 27.75 -11.50
N MET A 770 8.28 26.44 -11.72
CA MET A 770 7.25 25.51 -12.19
C MET A 770 6.21 25.23 -11.10
N ASP A 771 4.94 25.17 -11.51
CA ASP A 771 3.86 24.75 -10.63
C ASP A 771 4.14 23.38 -10.00
N TYR A 772 3.72 23.23 -8.74
CA TYR A 772 3.94 22.02 -7.98
C TYR A 772 3.31 20.79 -8.64
N SER A 773 2.08 20.89 -9.14
CA SER A 773 1.37 19.77 -9.77
C SER A 773 2.02 19.38 -11.09
N GLU A 774 2.36 20.38 -11.92
CA GLU A 774 3.08 20.16 -13.18
C GLU A 774 4.43 19.47 -12.94
N LYS A 775 5.21 19.99 -11.99
CA LYS A 775 6.53 19.45 -11.63
C LYS A 775 6.45 18.02 -11.16
N ILE A 776 5.51 17.68 -10.27
CA ILE A 776 5.38 16.32 -9.74
C ILE A 776 4.95 15.31 -10.82
N VAL A 777 4.03 15.70 -11.72
CA VAL A 777 3.60 14.84 -12.83
C VAL A 777 4.78 14.59 -13.78
N LYS A 778 5.46 15.65 -14.24
CA LYS A 778 6.63 15.53 -15.13
C LYS A 778 7.78 14.73 -14.51
N LEU A 779 8.07 14.94 -13.22
CA LEU A 779 9.07 14.14 -12.49
C LEU A 779 8.70 12.66 -12.45
N SER A 780 7.41 12.33 -12.30
CA SER A 780 6.97 10.94 -12.31
C SER A 780 7.05 10.29 -13.69
N GLU A 781 6.77 11.04 -14.76
CA GLU A 781 6.96 10.57 -16.13
C GLU A 781 8.43 10.28 -16.41
N LYS A 782 9.31 11.23 -16.06
CA LYS A 782 10.76 11.03 -16.21
C LYS A 782 11.25 9.86 -15.38
N LYS A 783 10.84 9.72 -14.12
CA LYS A 783 11.23 8.56 -13.30
C LYS A 783 10.82 7.22 -13.91
N ALA A 784 9.69 7.14 -14.61
CA ALA A 784 9.32 5.93 -15.32
C ALA A 784 10.19 5.67 -16.56
N GLN A 785 10.55 6.71 -17.32
CA GLN A 785 11.50 6.61 -18.43
C GLN A 785 12.90 6.20 -17.95
N MET A 786 13.31 6.69 -16.78
CA MET A 786 14.58 6.31 -16.14
C MET A 786 14.62 4.83 -15.76
N SER A 787 13.47 4.18 -15.51
CA SER A 787 13.42 2.79 -15.02
C SER A 787 14.12 1.76 -15.94
N ASP A 788 14.28 2.07 -17.23
CA ASP A 788 15.04 1.25 -18.19
C ASP A 788 16.57 1.33 -18.00
N PHE A 789 17.05 2.34 -17.27
CA PHE A 789 18.45 2.65 -16.98
C PHE A 789 18.83 2.41 -15.51
N LEU A 790 17.84 2.12 -14.65
CA LEU A 790 18.02 1.99 -13.21
C LEU A 790 18.35 0.56 -12.79
N TYR A 791 19.43 0.43 -12.03
CA TYR A 791 19.88 -0.78 -11.36
C TYR A 791 19.94 -0.55 -9.86
N ARG A 792 19.76 -1.59 -9.06
CA ARG A 792 19.75 -1.47 -7.59
C ARG A 792 20.91 -2.25 -7.01
N ILE A 793 21.65 -1.60 -6.13
CA ILE A 793 22.75 -2.23 -5.39
C ILE A 793 22.65 -1.87 -3.92
N THR A 794 23.29 -2.67 -3.06
CA THR A 794 23.35 -2.32 -1.64
C THR A 794 24.31 -1.16 -1.43
N LYS A 795 24.11 -0.36 -0.37
CA LYS A 795 25.05 0.70 0.02
C LYS A 795 26.46 0.18 0.29
N ARG A 796 26.59 -1.07 0.75
CA ARG A 796 27.89 -1.73 0.92
C ARG A 796 28.57 -1.91 -0.43
N ASP A 797 27.85 -2.40 -1.43
CA ASP A 797 28.38 -2.61 -2.77
C ASP A 797 28.64 -1.28 -3.48
N PHE A 798 27.87 -0.23 -3.16
CA PHE A 798 28.07 1.10 -3.72
C PHE A 798 29.43 1.71 -3.38
N VAL A 799 30.08 1.29 -2.29
CA VAL A 799 31.46 1.72 -1.99
C VAL A 799 32.40 1.43 -3.18
N LYS A 800 32.13 0.37 -3.95
CA LYS A 800 32.88 0.02 -5.16
C LYS A 800 32.66 1.00 -6.32
N TYR A 801 31.54 1.70 -6.34
CA TYR A 801 31.14 2.64 -7.39
C TYR A 801 31.31 4.11 -7.00
N ILE A 802 31.65 4.42 -5.74
CA ILE A 802 31.64 5.80 -5.24
C ILE A 802 32.59 6.73 -6.02
N GLY A 803 33.75 6.22 -6.44
CA GLY A 803 34.72 6.97 -7.26
C GLY A 803 34.33 7.09 -8.74
N LYS A 804 33.24 6.45 -9.16
CA LYS A 804 32.71 6.46 -10.53
C LYS A 804 31.42 7.27 -10.64
N ALA A 805 30.88 7.75 -9.51
CA ALA A 805 29.69 8.59 -9.50
C ALA A 805 30.00 9.96 -10.12
N ASN A 806 29.30 10.30 -11.21
CA ASN A 806 29.41 11.59 -11.87
C ASN A 806 28.46 12.62 -11.24
N ASP A 807 27.30 12.19 -10.75
CA ASP A 807 26.30 13.02 -10.09
C ASP A 807 25.47 12.20 -9.08
N ILE A 808 24.94 12.82 -8.03
CA ILE A 808 24.20 12.17 -6.95
C ILE A 808 23.00 13.03 -6.52
N ILE A 809 21.79 12.48 -6.67
CA ILE A 809 20.54 13.12 -6.25
C ILE A 809 19.80 12.20 -5.27
N GLY A 810 19.94 12.49 -3.97
CA GLY A 810 19.38 11.65 -2.91
C GLY A 810 20.01 10.25 -2.91
N ASN A 811 19.20 9.21 -3.17
CA ASN A 811 19.67 7.81 -3.27
C ASN A 811 19.91 7.37 -4.73
N LEU A 812 19.86 8.32 -5.67
CA LEU A 812 20.03 8.08 -7.10
C LEU A 812 21.43 8.54 -7.52
N VAL A 813 22.21 7.65 -8.11
CA VAL A 813 23.59 7.91 -8.53
C VAL A 813 23.72 7.76 -10.02
N TYR A 814 24.25 8.78 -10.68
CA TYR A 814 24.49 8.79 -12.12
C TYR A 814 25.92 8.39 -12.46
N ILE A 815 26.05 7.48 -13.43
CA ILE A 815 27.34 7.05 -13.99
C ILE A 815 27.29 7.32 -15.49
N GLU A 816 28.18 8.20 -15.97
CA GLU A 816 28.25 8.68 -17.36
C GLU A 816 28.65 7.57 -18.33
N ASP A 817 29.63 6.74 -17.96
CA ASP A 817 30.08 5.60 -18.75
C ASP A 817 29.33 4.32 -18.34
N GLY A 818 28.01 4.31 -18.46
CA GLY A 818 27.19 3.20 -17.98
C GLY A 818 27.36 1.89 -18.76
N GLU A 819 27.72 1.95 -20.04
CA GLU A 819 27.87 0.77 -20.91
C GLU A 819 29.03 -0.13 -20.46
N SER A 820 30.10 0.43 -19.87
CA SER A 820 31.24 -0.35 -19.37
C SER A 820 30.93 -1.22 -18.14
N TYR A 821 29.78 -0.98 -17.49
CA TYR A 821 29.28 -1.75 -16.34
C TYR A 821 28.08 -2.64 -16.69
N ILE A 822 27.79 -2.80 -17.99
CA ILE A 822 26.71 -3.67 -18.47
C ILE A 822 27.29 -4.78 -19.33
N TYR A 823 26.89 -6.01 -19.07
CA TYR A 823 27.08 -7.13 -19.98
C TYR A 823 25.76 -7.90 -20.11
N ASN A 824 25.34 -8.18 -21.35
CA ASN A 824 24.06 -8.82 -21.67
C ASN A 824 22.84 -8.22 -20.92
N GLU A 825 22.79 -6.89 -20.81
CA GLU A 825 21.72 -6.13 -20.13
C GLU A 825 21.66 -6.34 -18.59
N ARG A 826 22.72 -6.88 -17.99
CA ARG A 826 22.90 -7.06 -16.54
C ARG A 826 24.04 -6.19 -16.04
N LEU A 827 23.97 -5.82 -14.77
CA LEU A 827 25.07 -5.14 -14.09
C LEU A 827 26.26 -6.10 -13.99
N ASN A 828 27.36 -5.77 -14.65
CA ASN A 828 28.60 -6.53 -14.59
C ASN A 828 29.64 -5.75 -13.78
N TYR A 829 30.31 -6.47 -12.89
CA TYR A 829 31.32 -5.93 -12.01
C TYR A 829 32.70 -6.38 -12.49
N LYS A 830 33.55 -5.43 -12.89
CA LYS A 830 34.99 -5.70 -13.06
C LYS A 830 35.65 -5.59 -11.67
N ASP A 831 35.89 -6.71 -10.99
CA ASP A 831 36.89 -6.74 -9.91
C ASP A 831 38.24 -7.01 -10.57
N GLU A 832 39.22 -6.13 -10.40
CA GLU A 832 40.59 -6.35 -10.88
C GLU A 832 41.31 -7.53 -10.17
N ASN A 833 40.64 -8.21 -9.23
CA ASN A 833 41.18 -9.32 -8.42
C ASN A 833 40.36 -10.64 -8.52
N ASP A 834 39.35 -10.73 -9.39
CA ASP A 834 38.57 -11.96 -9.60
C ASP A 834 39.12 -12.66 -10.84
N GLU A 835 39.76 -13.83 -10.68
CA GLU A 835 40.42 -14.59 -11.77
C GLU A 835 39.45 -15.09 -12.88
N PHE A 836 38.17 -14.79 -12.75
CA PHE A 836 37.13 -15.08 -13.76
C PHE A 836 36.76 -13.80 -14.51
N GLU A 837 37.70 -13.29 -15.31
CA GLU A 837 37.46 -12.20 -16.26
C GLU A 837 36.46 -12.60 -17.35
N ASP A 838 35.63 -11.61 -17.69
CA ASP A 838 34.60 -11.58 -18.72
C ASP A 838 33.41 -12.54 -18.52
N ILE A 839 32.20 -12.04 -18.83
CA ILE A 839 30.92 -12.78 -18.85
C ILE A 839 30.19 -12.86 -17.49
N ILE A 840 29.52 -11.77 -17.07
CA ILE A 840 28.24 -11.86 -16.32
C ILE A 840 27.21 -10.96 -16.95
#